data_AF-A0A377PWE4-F1
#
_entry.id   AF-A0A377PWE4-F1
#
_cell.length_a   1.000
_cell.length_b   1.000
_cell.length_c   1.000
_cell.angle_alpha   90.00
_cell.angle_beta   90.00
_cell.angle_gamma   90.00
#
_symmetry.space_group_name_H-M   'P 1'
#
loop_
_entity.id
_entity.type
_entity.pdbx_description
1 polymer ?
#
loop_
_entity_poly.entity_id
_entity_poly.type
_entity_poly.pdbx_seq_one_letter_code
_entity_poly.pdbx_strand_id
1 'polypeptide(L)'
;MITKENLAEVLQSLGFIHKDQIYTKSFDKDILQVNFKTRELIYPKQILIHDKTTSNFSHPENFVVFECVHRLLQKGYKARHLELEPRWNLGRDKKGGKADILVRDNENKPYLLIECKTTYSKNSEFEKEWSRMQENGGQLFSYLQQEKGVKYLCLYTSDFEYANNTESKSVKYKNYIIQSYDNEEYLSEKELEKSYKNANNNTELFSVWKESYESHSFESGIFEDNINAYKILESVPTFANLKELKESGKYHEFAKILRKHNISGKENAFDKLVNIFLCKIYDESFNKNNLKFGYFGVMADTYANMQDRLMFLYKEAMREFLGEEITFVSNEDIEKDFKELKQKTLKEAMKEHIKKLKFYSNNDFAFLEVHNKELFLKNALVLKEVVGLFSPYKLTQNSTNQFLGNLFELFLQKGMKQDEGQFFTPIQICEFIMYSLPLDSMLEKSSKPLRVIDYACGAGHFLNTYANELKRYIPQEDLKEYYKNIYGIEKEYRLSKVSKVSSAMYGQNEINILYADSLSSYELANPKSNKDEKAKLQIENHSFDLLIANPPYSVKGFLETLSTKSKKEYSLFGSDINMQSNNAIECFFCERAKQILKDNAKAAIILPSSILNKDSIYKSTREILLQNFDFIAIVELGNQTFGATGTNTIYFIPKQKRNHKATR
;
A
#
# COMPACT_ATOMS: atom_id res chain seq x y z
N MET A 1 19.54 -4.58 -30.37
CA MET A 1 18.76 -5.58 -31.13
C MET A 1 19.53 -6.90 -31.15
N ILE A 2 18.84 -8.04 -31.03
CA ILE A 2 19.46 -9.34 -31.30
C ILE A 2 19.71 -9.45 -32.80
N THR A 3 20.96 -9.66 -33.18
CA THR A 3 21.42 -9.78 -34.56
C THR A 3 22.27 -11.02 -34.72
N LYS A 4 22.62 -11.36 -35.96
CA LYS A 4 23.51 -12.48 -36.24
C LYS A 4 24.87 -12.33 -35.54
N GLU A 5 25.35 -11.09 -35.39
CA GLU A 5 26.65 -10.77 -34.80
C GLU A 5 26.70 -11.03 -33.30
N ASN A 6 25.59 -10.78 -32.58
CA ASN A 6 25.53 -10.98 -31.12
C ASN A 6 24.77 -12.24 -30.69
N LEU A 7 24.16 -12.99 -31.61
CA LEU A 7 23.38 -14.19 -31.32
C LEU A 7 24.17 -15.24 -30.53
N ALA A 8 25.46 -15.40 -30.81
CA ALA A 8 26.31 -16.34 -30.06
C ALA A 8 26.42 -15.95 -28.57
N GLU A 9 26.64 -14.65 -28.26
CA GLU A 9 26.68 -14.13 -26.89
C GLU A 9 25.33 -14.30 -26.20
N VAL A 10 24.23 -14.04 -26.92
CA VAL A 10 22.86 -14.25 -26.45
C VAL A 10 22.64 -15.70 -26.03
N LEU A 11 22.96 -16.65 -26.91
CA LEU A 11 22.78 -18.08 -26.65
C LEU A 11 23.61 -18.55 -25.43
N GLN A 12 24.83 -18.04 -25.28
CA GLN A 12 25.64 -18.31 -24.10
C GLN A 12 25.01 -17.75 -22.82
N SER A 13 24.51 -16.51 -22.85
CA SER A 13 23.82 -15.90 -21.71
C SER A 13 22.53 -16.64 -21.32
N LEU A 14 21.86 -17.25 -22.31
CA LEU A 14 20.70 -18.11 -22.11
C LEU A 14 21.10 -19.55 -21.71
N GLY A 15 22.38 -19.86 -21.56
CA GLY A 15 22.87 -21.17 -21.11
C GLY A 15 22.81 -22.28 -22.16
N PHE A 16 22.95 -21.96 -23.46
CA PHE A 16 23.16 -22.96 -24.51
C PHE A 16 24.59 -23.49 -24.49
N ILE A 17 24.75 -24.79 -24.74
CA ILE A 17 26.05 -25.46 -24.82
C ILE A 17 26.53 -25.42 -26.27
N HIS A 18 27.77 -24.96 -26.50
CA HIS A 18 28.38 -24.88 -27.82
C HIS A 18 29.22 -26.12 -28.14
N LYS A 19 28.97 -26.74 -29.28
CA LYS A 19 29.80 -27.81 -29.86
C LYS A 19 29.75 -27.77 -31.38
N ASP A 20 30.90 -27.78 -32.05
CA ASP A 20 31.03 -27.89 -33.51
C ASP A 20 30.15 -26.89 -34.31
N GLN A 21 30.14 -25.61 -33.91
CA GLN A 21 29.30 -24.53 -34.49
C GLN A 21 27.79 -24.65 -34.26
N ILE A 22 27.37 -25.58 -33.39
CA ILE A 22 25.99 -25.77 -33.00
C ILE A 22 25.85 -25.40 -31.52
N TYR A 23 24.90 -24.52 -31.22
CA TYR A 23 24.49 -24.21 -29.86
C TYR A 23 23.25 -25.04 -29.55
N THR A 24 23.24 -25.75 -28.42
CA THR A 24 22.15 -26.67 -28.05
C THR A 24 21.68 -26.40 -26.63
N LYS A 25 20.36 -26.40 -26.40
CA LYS A 25 19.74 -26.38 -25.08
C LYS A 25 18.61 -27.40 -25.03
N SER A 26 18.56 -28.15 -23.92
CA SER A 26 17.58 -29.22 -23.72
C SER A 26 16.62 -28.86 -22.59
N PHE A 27 15.34 -29.18 -22.81
CA PHE A 27 14.24 -29.07 -21.86
C PHE A 27 13.56 -30.44 -21.78
N ASP A 28 13.94 -31.26 -20.80
CA ASP A 28 13.58 -32.68 -20.74
C ASP A 28 13.92 -33.45 -22.04
N LYS A 29 12.91 -33.69 -22.89
CA LYS A 29 13.04 -34.42 -24.18
C LYS A 29 13.05 -33.49 -25.39
N ASP A 30 12.81 -32.20 -25.19
CA ASP A 30 12.70 -31.19 -26.23
C ASP A 30 14.05 -30.47 -26.38
N ILE A 31 14.56 -30.36 -27.62
CA ILE A 31 15.89 -29.80 -27.89
C ILE A 31 15.75 -28.59 -28.81
N LEU A 32 16.27 -27.43 -28.38
CA LEU A 32 16.48 -26.26 -29.22
C LEU A 32 17.93 -26.21 -29.68
N GLN A 33 18.15 -25.93 -30.96
CA GLN A 33 19.49 -25.76 -31.50
C GLN A 33 19.60 -24.58 -32.45
N VAL A 34 20.78 -24.00 -32.53
CA VAL A 34 21.17 -23.00 -33.52
C VAL A 34 22.41 -23.48 -34.23
N ASN A 35 22.32 -23.69 -35.54
CA ASN A 35 23.43 -24.13 -36.37
C ASN A 35 24.01 -22.95 -37.15
N PHE A 36 25.18 -22.46 -36.76
CA PHE A 36 25.82 -21.32 -37.42
C PHE A 36 26.41 -21.68 -38.80
N LYS A 37 26.69 -22.97 -39.06
CA LYS A 37 27.20 -23.46 -40.35
C LYS A 37 26.12 -23.42 -41.42
N THR A 38 24.95 -23.99 -41.12
CA THR A 38 23.80 -24.02 -42.05
C THR A 38 22.91 -22.79 -41.94
N ARG A 39 23.12 -21.95 -40.91
CA ARG A 39 22.30 -20.76 -40.58
C ARG A 39 20.84 -21.11 -40.32
N GLU A 40 20.63 -22.18 -39.55
CA GLU A 40 19.32 -22.74 -39.22
C GLU A 40 19.01 -22.56 -37.73
N LEU A 41 17.75 -22.24 -37.45
CA LEU A 41 17.15 -22.24 -36.11
C LEU A 41 16.31 -23.52 -36.01
N ILE A 42 16.69 -24.43 -35.13
CA ILE A 42 16.14 -25.78 -35.04
C ILE A 42 15.31 -25.87 -33.76
N TYR A 43 14.02 -26.11 -33.93
CA TYR A 43 13.05 -26.25 -32.86
C TYR A 43 12.81 -27.74 -32.51
N PRO A 44 12.28 -28.05 -31.32
CA PRO A 44 11.88 -29.41 -30.95
C PRO A 44 10.90 -30.01 -31.95
N LYS A 45 11.04 -31.32 -32.23
CA LYS A 45 10.22 -32.03 -33.24
C LYS A 45 8.73 -32.01 -32.96
N GLN A 46 8.35 -31.80 -31.70
CA GLN A 46 6.98 -31.78 -31.22
C GLN A 46 6.29 -30.44 -31.51
N ILE A 47 7.05 -29.37 -31.75
CA ILE A 47 6.49 -28.08 -32.19
C ILE A 47 5.97 -28.25 -33.61
N LEU A 48 4.72 -27.88 -33.86
CA LEU A 48 4.14 -27.91 -35.20
C LEU A 48 4.61 -26.68 -35.99
N ILE A 49 5.35 -26.90 -37.07
CA ILE A 49 5.90 -25.82 -37.90
C ILE A 49 5.21 -25.83 -39.26
N HIS A 50 4.44 -24.79 -39.56
CA HIS A 50 3.68 -24.69 -40.81
C HIS A 50 4.51 -24.10 -41.97
N ASP A 51 5.51 -23.27 -41.65
CA ASP A 51 6.47 -22.69 -42.59
C ASP A 51 7.86 -22.59 -41.93
N LYS A 52 8.92 -22.57 -42.74
CA LYS A 52 10.31 -22.48 -42.26
C LYS A 52 10.86 -21.05 -42.30
N THR A 53 10.00 -20.05 -42.52
CA THR A 53 10.41 -18.64 -42.60
C THR A 53 11.01 -18.12 -41.28
N THR A 54 10.52 -18.61 -40.14
CA THR A 54 11.04 -18.36 -38.78
C THR A 54 12.20 -19.28 -38.35
N SER A 55 12.63 -20.21 -39.21
CA SER A 55 13.61 -21.26 -38.89
C SER A 55 15.02 -21.00 -39.46
N ASN A 56 15.34 -19.75 -39.82
CA ASN A 56 16.58 -19.38 -40.50
C ASN A 56 17.07 -17.98 -40.10
N PHE A 57 18.26 -17.59 -40.55
CA PHE A 57 18.92 -16.33 -40.16
C PHE A 57 18.57 -15.13 -41.07
N SER A 58 17.58 -15.24 -41.96
CA SER A 58 17.31 -14.22 -42.99
C SER A 58 16.70 -12.94 -42.43
N HIS A 59 15.97 -13.02 -41.31
CA HIS A 59 15.32 -11.88 -40.68
C HIS A 59 15.70 -11.81 -39.19
N PRO A 60 16.08 -10.63 -38.66
CA PRO A 60 16.39 -10.49 -37.23
C PRO A 60 15.22 -10.85 -36.30
N GLU A 61 13.99 -10.66 -36.76
CA GLU A 61 12.76 -11.06 -36.03
C GLU A 61 12.75 -12.56 -35.70
N ASN A 62 13.33 -13.41 -36.56
CA ASN A 62 13.43 -14.85 -36.30
C ASN A 62 14.23 -15.17 -35.03
N PHE A 63 15.20 -14.33 -34.65
CA PHE A 63 15.96 -14.51 -33.41
C PHE A 63 15.10 -14.17 -32.18
N VAL A 64 14.19 -13.19 -32.31
CA VAL A 64 13.21 -12.85 -31.26
C VAL A 64 12.20 -13.98 -31.10
N VAL A 65 11.69 -14.54 -32.22
CA VAL A 65 10.79 -15.72 -32.19
C VAL A 65 11.49 -16.90 -31.51
N PHE A 66 12.74 -17.21 -31.88
CA PHE A 66 13.50 -18.29 -31.28
C PHE A 66 13.70 -18.11 -29.78
N GLU A 67 14.03 -16.89 -29.35
CA GLU A 67 14.19 -16.55 -27.93
C GLU A 67 12.85 -16.62 -27.17
N CYS A 68 11.74 -16.21 -27.78
CA CYS A 68 10.40 -16.35 -27.19
C CYS A 68 10.02 -17.83 -26.97
N VAL A 69 10.28 -18.70 -27.95
CA VAL A 69 10.07 -20.16 -27.83
C VAL A 69 10.93 -20.74 -26.72
N HIS A 70 12.21 -20.34 -26.64
CA HIS A 70 13.11 -20.74 -25.55
C HIS A 70 12.51 -20.38 -24.18
N ARG A 71 11.97 -19.17 -24.03
CA ARG A 71 11.37 -18.67 -22.79
C ARG A 71 10.08 -19.40 -22.42
N LEU A 72 9.22 -19.69 -23.40
CA LEU A 72 8.01 -20.51 -23.21
C LEU A 72 8.36 -21.91 -22.67
N LEU A 73 9.33 -22.59 -23.30
CA LEU A 73 9.75 -23.93 -22.86
C LEU A 73 10.41 -23.88 -21.48
N GLN A 74 11.21 -22.85 -21.20
CA GLN A 74 11.79 -22.65 -19.86
C GLN A 74 10.73 -22.45 -18.77
N LYS A 75 9.58 -21.85 -19.11
CA LYS A 75 8.43 -21.72 -18.19
C LYS A 75 7.65 -23.01 -17.96
N GLY A 76 7.89 -24.04 -18.77
CA GLY A 76 7.16 -25.31 -18.69
C GLY A 76 5.96 -25.40 -19.64
N TYR A 77 5.85 -24.52 -20.64
CA TYR A 77 4.98 -24.80 -21.77
C TYR A 77 5.53 -26.02 -22.52
N LYS A 78 4.66 -26.95 -22.91
CA LYS A 78 5.05 -28.18 -23.60
C LYS A 78 5.25 -27.89 -25.09
N ALA A 79 6.33 -28.39 -25.69
CA ALA A 79 6.61 -28.19 -27.11
C ALA A 79 5.44 -28.63 -28.03
N ARG A 80 4.77 -29.73 -27.69
CA ARG A 80 3.58 -30.23 -28.41
C ARG A 80 2.36 -29.29 -28.40
N HIS A 81 2.36 -28.25 -27.58
CA HIS A 81 1.30 -27.24 -27.56
C HIS A 81 1.68 -25.98 -28.34
N LEU A 82 2.90 -25.90 -28.88
CA LEU A 82 3.40 -24.76 -29.64
C LEU A 82 3.24 -25.02 -31.13
N GLU A 83 2.71 -24.04 -31.85
CA GLU A 83 2.70 -23.99 -33.30
C GLU A 83 3.41 -22.73 -33.79
N LEU A 84 4.28 -22.88 -34.79
CA LEU A 84 4.97 -21.78 -35.46
C LEU A 84 4.36 -21.51 -36.83
N GLU A 85 4.14 -20.23 -37.10
CA GLU A 85 3.61 -19.73 -38.36
C GLU A 85 2.25 -20.33 -38.79
N PRO A 86 1.27 -20.54 -37.88
CA PRO A 86 -0.06 -21.02 -38.26
C PRO A 86 -0.67 -20.15 -39.36
N ARG A 87 -1.25 -20.83 -40.36
CA ARG A 87 -1.85 -20.19 -41.53
C ARG A 87 -3.37 -20.30 -41.47
N TRP A 88 -4.04 -19.18 -41.71
CA TRP A 88 -5.48 -19.15 -41.92
C TRP A 88 -5.81 -18.75 -43.36
N ASN A 89 -6.74 -19.47 -43.99
CA ASN A 89 -7.14 -19.21 -45.37
C ASN A 89 -8.06 -17.97 -45.42
N LEU A 90 -7.50 -16.82 -45.77
CA LEU A 90 -8.29 -15.69 -46.25
C LEU A 90 -8.78 -16.02 -47.67
N GLY A 91 -10.08 -15.88 -47.93
CA GLY A 91 -10.70 -16.25 -49.22
C GLY A 91 -9.96 -15.75 -50.46
N ARG A 92 -10.20 -16.47 -51.57
CA ARG A 92 -9.50 -16.59 -52.88
C ARG A 92 -8.45 -15.57 -53.37
N ASP A 93 -8.31 -14.36 -52.86
CA ASP A 93 -7.41 -13.32 -53.42
C ASP A 93 -6.60 -12.48 -52.39
N LYS A 94 -6.47 -12.88 -51.11
CA LYS A 94 -5.57 -12.19 -50.16
C LYS A 94 -4.55 -13.15 -49.54
N LYS A 95 -3.27 -12.76 -49.58
CA LYS A 95 -2.19 -13.45 -48.85
C LYS A 95 -2.61 -13.63 -47.38
N GLY A 96 -2.82 -14.87 -46.96
CA GLY A 96 -3.16 -15.22 -45.58
C GLY A 96 -2.12 -14.66 -44.60
N GLY A 97 -2.59 -14.05 -43.50
CA GLY A 97 -1.72 -13.65 -42.40
C GLY A 97 -1.18 -14.88 -41.66
N LYS A 98 0.04 -14.77 -41.11
CA LYS A 98 0.70 -15.81 -40.31
C LYS A 98 1.10 -15.21 -38.98
N ALA A 99 0.61 -15.77 -37.88
CA ALA A 99 1.09 -15.39 -36.55
C ALA A 99 2.44 -16.06 -36.28
N ASP A 100 3.30 -15.48 -35.46
CA ASP A 100 4.60 -16.11 -35.18
C ASP A 100 4.45 -17.38 -34.34
N ILE A 101 3.72 -17.30 -33.22
CA ILE A 101 3.54 -18.41 -32.28
C ILE A 101 2.08 -18.52 -31.84
N LEU A 102 1.50 -19.72 -31.95
CA LEU A 102 0.25 -20.09 -31.29
C LEU A 102 0.53 -21.12 -30.21
N VAL A 103 -0.03 -20.90 -29.02
CA VAL A 103 0.03 -21.80 -27.88
C VAL A 103 -1.35 -22.37 -27.62
N ARG A 104 -1.43 -23.70 -27.49
CA ARG A 104 -2.62 -24.42 -27.05
C ARG A 104 -2.58 -24.76 -25.56
N ASP A 105 -3.76 -24.90 -24.94
CA ASP A 105 -3.87 -25.35 -23.56
C ASP A 105 -3.74 -26.89 -23.43
N ASN A 106 -3.91 -27.42 -22.21
CA ASN A 106 -3.86 -28.85 -21.95
C ASN A 106 -5.04 -29.64 -22.57
N GLU A 107 -6.10 -28.96 -23.01
CA GLU A 107 -7.24 -29.53 -23.74
C GLU A 107 -7.07 -29.38 -25.26
N ASN A 108 -5.89 -28.94 -25.72
CA ASN A 108 -5.57 -28.69 -27.12
C ASN A 108 -6.40 -27.55 -27.77
N LYS A 109 -6.99 -26.67 -26.96
CA LYS A 109 -7.70 -25.49 -27.45
C LYS A 109 -6.72 -24.32 -27.66
N PRO A 110 -6.92 -23.46 -28.67
CA PRO A 110 -6.16 -22.22 -28.82
C PRO A 110 -6.23 -21.40 -27.52
N TYR A 111 -5.08 -20.90 -27.06
CA TYR A 111 -4.99 -20.29 -25.73
C TYR A 111 -4.29 -18.93 -25.77
N LEU A 112 -3.11 -18.86 -26.37
CA LEU A 112 -2.29 -17.64 -26.47
C LEU A 112 -1.73 -17.48 -27.89
N LEU A 113 -1.89 -16.30 -28.49
CA LEU A 113 -1.20 -15.89 -29.72
C LEU A 113 -0.08 -14.92 -29.39
N ILE A 114 1.10 -15.12 -29.97
CA ILE A 114 2.25 -14.22 -29.80
C ILE A 114 2.71 -13.71 -31.16
N GLU A 115 2.85 -12.39 -31.27
CA GLU A 115 3.51 -11.71 -32.38
C GLU A 115 4.83 -11.13 -31.87
N CYS A 116 5.93 -11.55 -32.46
CA CYS A 116 7.27 -11.08 -32.12
C CYS A 116 7.64 -9.91 -33.02
N LYS A 117 8.30 -8.89 -32.46
CA LYS A 117 8.83 -7.75 -33.21
C LYS A 117 10.23 -7.42 -32.75
N THR A 118 11.04 -6.85 -33.64
CA THR A 118 12.37 -6.37 -33.26
C THR A 118 12.29 -5.06 -32.47
N THR A 119 13.33 -4.76 -31.67
CA THR A 119 13.44 -3.49 -30.97
C THR A 119 14.83 -2.88 -31.19
N TYR A 120 14.86 -1.55 -31.44
CA TYR A 120 16.07 -0.78 -31.72
C TYR A 120 15.97 0.61 -31.08
N SER A 121 17.06 1.10 -30.48
CA SER A 121 17.12 2.35 -29.69
C SER A 121 16.67 3.61 -30.42
N LYS A 122 16.69 3.63 -31.77
CA LYS A 122 16.21 4.75 -32.60
C LYS A 122 14.99 4.45 -33.47
N ASN A 123 14.56 3.18 -33.58
CA ASN A 123 13.55 2.75 -34.56
C ASN A 123 12.93 1.38 -34.19
N SER A 124 12.21 1.32 -33.07
CA SER A 124 11.61 0.09 -32.54
C SER A 124 10.39 -0.35 -33.36
N GLU A 125 10.46 -1.51 -34.02
CA GLU A 125 9.29 -2.11 -34.71
C GLU A 125 8.21 -2.52 -33.71
N PHE A 126 8.61 -2.97 -32.52
CA PHE A 126 7.71 -3.26 -31.41
C PHE A 126 6.85 -2.04 -31.02
N GLU A 127 7.45 -0.85 -30.85
CA GLU A 127 6.68 0.36 -30.49
C GLU A 127 5.79 0.84 -31.63
N LYS A 128 6.21 0.63 -32.89
CA LYS A 128 5.39 0.94 -34.07
C LYS A 128 4.19 0.01 -34.19
N GLU A 129 4.38 -1.29 -34.03
CA GLU A 129 3.28 -2.25 -34.08
C GLU A 129 2.35 -2.06 -32.89
N TRP A 130 2.87 -1.73 -31.70
CA TRP A 130 2.02 -1.35 -30.57
C TRP A 130 1.17 -0.11 -30.87
N SER A 131 1.76 0.93 -31.45
CA SER A 131 1.04 2.13 -31.89
C SER A 131 -0.04 1.78 -32.92
N ARG A 132 0.31 0.92 -33.90
CA ARG A 132 -0.64 0.43 -34.92
C ARG A 132 -1.77 -0.40 -34.30
N MET A 133 -1.47 -1.24 -33.31
CA MET A 133 -2.47 -1.98 -32.57
C MET A 133 -3.46 -1.03 -31.90
N GLN A 134 -2.99 0.02 -31.22
CA GLN A 134 -3.86 1.02 -30.60
C GLN A 134 -4.71 1.81 -31.62
N GLU A 135 -4.22 1.97 -32.85
CA GLU A 135 -4.94 2.64 -33.94
C GLU A 135 -6.01 1.76 -34.58
N ASN A 136 -5.67 0.51 -34.96
CA ASN A 136 -6.53 -0.36 -35.80
C ASN A 136 -6.50 -1.86 -35.47
N GLY A 137 -5.93 -2.26 -34.33
CA GLY A 137 -5.84 -3.65 -33.88
C GLY A 137 -4.63 -4.42 -34.42
N GLY A 138 -3.89 -3.86 -35.39
CA GLY A 138 -2.66 -4.47 -35.89
C GLY A 138 -2.84 -5.89 -36.39
N GLN A 139 -1.77 -6.68 -36.34
CA GLN A 139 -1.79 -8.07 -36.82
C GLN A 139 -2.55 -9.02 -35.87
N LEU A 140 -2.38 -8.86 -34.56
CA LEU A 140 -2.93 -9.79 -33.57
C LEU A 140 -4.46 -9.90 -33.59
N PHE A 141 -5.19 -8.78 -33.78
CA PHE A 141 -6.66 -8.84 -33.89
C PHE A 141 -7.13 -9.46 -35.21
N SER A 142 -6.34 -9.34 -36.27
CA SER A 142 -6.63 -10.03 -37.54
C SER A 142 -6.54 -11.55 -37.39
N TYR A 143 -5.63 -12.04 -36.54
CA TYR A 143 -5.49 -13.46 -36.19
C TYR A 143 -6.58 -13.91 -35.22
N LEU A 144 -6.94 -13.08 -34.23
CA LEU A 144 -8.04 -13.36 -33.30
C LEU A 144 -9.36 -13.62 -34.03
N GLN A 145 -9.64 -12.91 -35.14
CA GLN A 145 -10.82 -13.18 -35.96
C GLN A 145 -10.84 -14.62 -36.50
N GLN A 146 -9.68 -15.15 -36.88
CA GLN A 146 -9.56 -16.49 -37.46
C GLN A 146 -9.60 -17.58 -36.38
N GLU A 147 -9.09 -17.27 -35.18
CA GLU A 147 -9.00 -18.20 -34.06
C GLU A 147 -9.68 -17.62 -32.80
N LYS A 148 -11.01 -17.51 -32.84
CA LYS A 148 -11.82 -16.91 -31.75
C LYS A 148 -11.69 -17.62 -30.39
N GLY A 149 -11.16 -18.84 -30.36
CA GLY A 149 -10.93 -19.59 -29.12
C GLY A 149 -9.77 -19.06 -28.27
N VAL A 150 -8.89 -18.23 -28.84
CA VAL A 150 -7.74 -17.66 -28.15
C VAL A 150 -8.20 -16.75 -27.02
N LYS A 151 -7.60 -16.94 -25.84
CA LYS A 151 -7.90 -16.16 -24.63
C LYS A 151 -6.97 -14.97 -24.42
N TYR A 152 -5.75 -15.06 -24.97
CA TYR A 152 -4.70 -14.06 -24.78
C TYR A 152 -3.98 -13.75 -26.09
N LEU A 153 -3.73 -12.47 -26.35
CA LEU A 153 -2.83 -11.98 -27.40
C LEU A 153 -1.58 -11.39 -26.73
N CYS A 154 -0.41 -11.56 -27.32
CA CYS A 154 0.84 -11.05 -26.77
C CYS A 154 1.69 -10.44 -27.88
N LEU A 155 1.96 -9.14 -27.82
CA LEU A 155 3.04 -8.54 -28.59
C LEU A 155 4.33 -8.71 -27.79
N TYR A 156 5.38 -9.28 -28.38
CA TYR A 156 6.61 -9.64 -27.68
C TYR A 156 7.85 -9.07 -28.37
N THR A 157 8.84 -8.64 -27.60
CA THR A 157 10.18 -8.33 -28.10
C THR A 157 11.24 -8.70 -27.08
N SER A 158 12.45 -8.97 -27.56
CA SER A 158 13.63 -9.17 -26.73
C SER A 158 14.88 -8.57 -27.35
N ASP A 159 15.78 -8.12 -26.48
CA ASP A 159 17.06 -7.52 -26.84
C ASP A 159 18.18 -7.95 -25.87
N PHE A 160 19.42 -7.78 -26.29
CA PHE A 160 20.63 -8.08 -25.52
C PHE A 160 21.32 -6.79 -25.10
N GLU A 161 21.08 -6.38 -23.85
CA GLU A 161 21.46 -5.08 -23.31
C GLU A 161 22.36 -5.22 -22.07
N TYR A 162 23.16 -4.19 -21.78
CA TYR A 162 23.93 -4.13 -20.53
C TYR A 162 22.99 -4.09 -19.33
N ALA A 163 23.22 -4.97 -18.35
CA ALA A 163 22.47 -4.90 -17.11
C ALA A 163 22.89 -3.64 -16.32
N ASN A 164 21.90 -2.88 -15.83
CA ASN A 164 22.10 -1.63 -15.08
C ASN A 164 23.23 -1.79 -14.04
N ASN A 165 24.29 -0.96 -14.17
CA ASN A 165 25.48 -0.93 -13.30
C ASN A 165 26.42 -2.15 -13.37
N THR A 166 26.43 -2.90 -14.48
CA THR A 166 27.42 -3.98 -14.71
C THR A 166 27.99 -3.93 -16.13
N GLU A 167 29.22 -4.41 -16.33
CA GLU A 167 29.83 -4.58 -17.66
C GLU A 167 29.27 -5.79 -18.43
N SER A 168 28.37 -6.58 -17.82
CA SER A 168 27.77 -7.77 -18.42
C SER A 168 26.46 -7.48 -19.15
N LYS A 169 26.32 -8.03 -20.37
CA LYS A 169 25.05 -8.02 -21.12
C LYS A 169 24.14 -9.17 -20.69
N SER A 170 22.84 -8.94 -20.76
CA SER A 170 21.80 -9.93 -20.48
C SER A 170 20.62 -9.75 -21.43
N VAL A 171 19.88 -10.82 -21.68
CA VAL A 171 18.64 -10.74 -22.47
C VAL A 171 17.56 -10.06 -21.65
N LYS A 172 17.02 -8.96 -22.16
CA LYS A 172 15.85 -8.25 -21.66
C LYS A 172 14.69 -8.48 -22.61
N TYR A 173 13.48 -8.63 -22.08
CA TYR A 173 12.27 -8.76 -22.86
C TYR A 173 11.25 -7.69 -22.46
N LYS A 174 10.35 -7.36 -23.37
CA LYS A 174 9.18 -6.53 -23.14
C LYS A 174 7.99 -7.18 -23.85
N ASN A 175 6.79 -7.10 -23.26
CA ASN A 175 5.58 -7.59 -23.90
C ASN A 175 4.37 -6.70 -23.59
N TYR A 176 3.32 -6.87 -24.39
CA TYR A 176 1.97 -6.38 -24.11
C TYR A 176 0.98 -7.52 -24.28
N ILE A 177 0.30 -7.88 -23.20
CA ILE A 177 -0.66 -8.99 -23.12
C ILE A 177 -2.07 -8.42 -23.13
N ILE A 178 -2.95 -8.93 -24.00
CA ILE A 178 -4.35 -8.53 -24.13
C ILE A 178 -5.23 -9.75 -23.87
N GLN A 179 -6.24 -9.61 -23.01
CA GLN A 179 -7.29 -10.62 -22.83
C GLN A 179 -8.35 -10.47 -23.93
N SER A 180 -8.71 -11.58 -24.56
CA SER A 180 -9.68 -11.63 -25.68
C SER A 180 -10.94 -12.41 -25.33
N TYR A 181 -11.41 -12.29 -24.08
CA TYR A 181 -12.66 -12.88 -23.59
C TYR A 181 -13.39 -11.89 -22.68
N ASP A 182 -14.69 -12.10 -22.48
CA ASP A 182 -15.53 -11.12 -21.79
C ASP A 182 -15.47 -11.17 -20.26
N ASN A 183 -15.43 -9.99 -19.64
CA ASN A 183 -15.73 -9.80 -18.23
C ASN A 183 -17.20 -9.37 -18.08
N GLU A 184 -18.08 -10.35 -17.83
CA GLU A 184 -19.53 -10.16 -17.74
C GLU A 184 -19.93 -9.13 -16.67
N GLU A 185 -19.25 -9.12 -15.53
CA GLU A 185 -19.56 -8.21 -14.43
C GLU A 185 -19.23 -6.76 -14.80
N TYR A 186 -18.09 -6.55 -15.47
CA TYR A 186 -17.68 -5.23 -15.96
C TYR A 186 -18.59 -4.72 -17.08
N LEU A 187 -18.90 -5.56 -18.06
CA LEU A 187 -19.84 -5.19 -19.14
C LEU A 187 -21.21 -4.79 -18.57
N SER A 188 -21.70 -5.54 -17.58
CA SER A 188 -22.95 -5.23 -16.89
C SER A 188 -22.87 -3.94 -16.07
N GLU A 189 -21.80 -3.71 -15.30
CA GLU A 189 -21.62 -2.48 -14.50
C GLU A 189 -21.63 -1.21 -15.35
N LYS A 190 -20.96 -1.29 -16.51
CA LYS A 190 -20.81 -0.19 -17.46
C LYS A 190 -21.94 -0.09 -18.47
N GLU A 191 -22.90 -1.03 -18.45
CA GLU A 191 -24.00 -1.10 -19.41
C GLU A 191 -23.49 -1.13 -20.87
N LEU A 192 -22.42 -1.91 -21.11
CA LEU A 192 -21.79 -2.03 -22.41
C LEU A 192 -22.34 -3.21 -23.20
N GLU A 193 -22.88 -2.95 -24.39
CA GLU A 193 -23.43 -3.98 -25.28
C GLU A 193 -22.35 -4.66 -26.15
N LYS A 194 -21.24 -3.96 -26.41
CA LYS A 194 -20.12 -4.47 -27.22
C LYS A 194 -19.29 -5.46 -26.40
N SER A 195 -19.28 -6.72 -26.83
CA SER A 195 -18.57 -7.82 -26.19
C SER A 195 -17.82 -8.69 -27.21
N TYR A 196 -16.79 -9.41 -26.78
CA TYR A 196 -16.03 -10.32 -27.65
C TYR A 196 -16.92 -11.44 -28.17
N LYS A 197 -17.87 -11.93 -27.36
CA LYS A 197 -18.88 -12.92 -27.77
C LYS A 197 -19.73 -12.47 -28.96
N ASN A 198 -20.04 -11.18 -29.04
CA ASN A 198 -20.90 -10.63 -30.09
C ASN A 198 -20.12 -10.16 -31.34
N ALA A 199 -18.79 -10.09 -31.26
CA ALA A 199 -17.94 -9.62 -32.36
C ALA A 199 -17.66 -10.70 -33.41
N ASN A 200 -17.82 -10.33 -34.69
CA ASN A 200 -17.77 -11.25 -35.82
C ASN A 200 -16.57 -11.05 -36.75
N ASN A 201 -15.97 -9.87 -36.75
CA ASN A 201 -14.82 -9.54 -37.59
C ASN A 201 -13.72 -8.79 -36.81
N ASN A 202 -12.54 -8.66 -37.43
CA ASN A 202 -11.39 -7.96 -36.85
C ASN A 202 -11.75 -6.55 -36.34
N THR A 203 -12.49 -5.78 -37.13
CA THR A 203 -12.87 -4.40 -36.77
C THR A 203 -13.76 -4.37 -35.52
N GLU A 204 -14.70 -5.30 -35.40
CA GLU A 204 -15.56 -5.43 -34.22
C GLU A 204 -14.77 -5.92 -33.00
N LEU A 205 -13.89 -6.91 -33.15
CA LEU A 205 -13.02 -7.39 -32.07
C LEU A 205 -12.10 -6.28 -31.53
N PHE A 206 -11.52 -5.50 -32.45
CA PHE A 206 -10.73 -4.33 -32.11
C PHE A 206 -11.58 -3.23 -31.44
N SER A 207 -12.78 -2.96 -31.94
CA SER A 207 -13.73 -2.02 -31.34
C SER A 207 -14.10 -2.43 -29.92
N VAL A 208 -14.32 -3.72 -29.64
CA VAL A 208 -14.56 -4.24 -28.29
C VAL A 208 -13.36 -3.94 -27.37
N TRP A 209 -12.14 -4.27 -27.80
CA TRP A 209 -10.94 -3.96 -27.01
C TRP A 209 -10.78 -2.46 -26.75
N LYS A 210 -10.97 -1.64 -27.78
CA LYS A 210 -10.76 -0.20 -27.74
C LYS A 210 -11.82 0.55 -26.93
N GLU A 211 -13.09 0.22 -27.17
CA GLU A 211 -14.24 0.96 -26.64
C GLU A 211 -14.75 0.35 -25.34
N SER A 212 -14.96 -0.97 -25.28
CA SER A 212 -15.47 -1.61 -24.07
C SER A 212 -14.38 -1.71 -23.01
N TYR A 213 -13.18 -2.12 -23.41
CA TYR A 213 -12.07 -2.42 -22.49
C TYR A 213 -10.92 -1.40 -22.53
N GLU A 214 -11.18 -0.20 -23.06
CA GLU A 214 -10.27 0.96 -22.97
C GLU A 214 -8.83 0.69 -23.48
N SER A 215 -8.67 -0.20 -24.46
CA SER A 215 -7.36 -0.63 -24.99
C SER A 215 -6.42 -1.20 -23.93
N HIS A 216 -6.98 -1.83 -22.88
CA HIS A 216 -6.22 -2.34 -21.75
C HIS A 216 -5.24 -3.46 -22.15
N SER A 217 -4.04 -3.44 -21.57
CA SER A 217 -3.02 -4.47 -21.74
C SER A 217 -2.16 -4.59 -20.48
N PHE A 218 -1.47 -5.72 -20.34
CA PHE A 218 -0.57 -6.01 -19.24
C PHE A 218 0.87 -6.15 -19.75
N GLU A 219 1.83 -5.59 -19.03
CA GLU A 219 3.27 -5.71 -19.35
C GLU A 219 3.94 -6.94 -18.72
N SER A 220 3.17 -7.68 -17.90
CA SER A 220 3.61 -8.89 -17.18
C SER A 220 2.43 -9.84 -17.00
N GLY A 221 2.69 -11.14 -16.90
CA GLY A 221 1.67 -12.17 -16.74
C GLY A 221 1.91 -13.47 -17.49
N ILE A 222 3.07 -13.67 -18.10
CA ILE A 222 3.42 -14.90 -18.86
C ILE A 222 4.81 -15.40 -18.46
N PHE A 223 5.81 -14.52 -18.43
CA PHE A 223 7.23 -14.89 -18.39
C PHE A 223 7.91 -14.60 -17.04
N GLU A 224 7.16 -14.13 -16.04
CA GLU A 224 7.64 -13.81 -14.70
C GLU A 224 7.73 -15.08 -13.84
N ASP A 225 8.69 -15.15 -12.91
CA ASP A 225 8.96 -16.36 -12.11
C ASP A 225 7.83 -16.78 -11.18
N ASN A 226 6.96 -15.84 -10.84
CA ASN A 226 5.75 -16.05 -10.04
C ASN A 226 4.51 -16.42 -10.88
N ILE A 227 4.64 -16.61 -12.20
CA ILE A 227 3.59 -17.06 -13.10
C ILE A 227 3.86 -18.51 -13.51
N ASN A 228 2.88 -19.39 -13.30
CA ASN A 228 2.93 -20.76 -13.80
C ASN A 228 2.51 -20.82 -15.28
N ALA A 229 3.08 -21.77 -16.04
CA ALA A 229 2.62 -22.03 -17.41
C ALA A 229 1.12 -22.35 -17.43
N TYR A 230 0.42 -21.86 -18.46
CA TYR A 230 -1.05 -22.00 -18.63
C TYR A 230 -1.90 -21.28 -17.57
N LYS A 231 -1.28 -20.40 -16.77
CA LYS A 231 -1.91 -19.58 -15.72
C LYS A 231 -1.65 -18.09 -15.97
N ILE A 232 -1.85 -17.66 -17.21
CA ILE A 232 -1.57 -16.31 -17.68
C ILE A 232 -2.36 -15.29 -16.85
N LEU A 233 -1.69 -14.24 -16.38
CA LEU A 233 -2.21 -13.19 -15.50
C LEU A 233 -2.70 -13.67 -14.11
N GLU A 234 -2.60 -14.96 -13.79
CA GLU A 234 -2.93 -15.51 -12.47
C GLU A 234 -1.75 -15.37 -11.47
N SER A 235 -0.89 -14.34 -11.59
CA SER A 235 0.03 -13.99 -10.51
C SER A 235 -0.72 -13.21 -9.47
N VAL A 236 -0.72 -13.73 -8.27
CA VAL A 236 -1.13 -12.95 -7.12
C VAL A 236 0.03 -12.02 -6.73
N PRO A 237 -0.19 -10.70 -6.58
CA PRO A 237 0.85 -9.83 -6.08
C PRO A 237 1.25 -10.29 -4.66
N THR A 238 2.55 -10.43 -4.42
CA THR A 238 3.08 -10.81 -3.11
C THR A 238 3.96 -9.70 -2.59
N PHE A 239 4.12 -9.65 -1.27
CA PHE A 239 5.00 -8.69 -0.61
C PHE A 239 6.45 -8.78 -1.12
N ALA A 240 6.91 -9.99 -1.46
CA ALA A 240 8.25 -10.22 -2.00
C ALA A 240 8.49 -9.49 -3.33
N ASN A 241 7.44 -9.36 -4.16
CA ASN A 241 7.52 -8.77 -5.49
C ASN A 241 7.37 -7.23 -5.49
N LEU A 242 7.07 -6.62 -4.34
CA LEU A 242 6.97 -5.17 -4.20
C LEU A 242 8.36 -4.51 -4.22
N LYS A 243 8.43 -3.34 -4.85
CA LYS A 243 9.63 -2.50 -4.93
C LYS A 243 9.84 -1.68 -3.65
N GLU A 244 11.07 -1.36 -3.33
CA GLU A 244 11.37 -0.38 -2.30
C GLU A 244 11.12 1.04 -2.82
N LEU A 245 10.53 1.91 -2.00
CA LEU A 245 10.38 3.32 -2.35
C LEU A 245 11.65 4.08 -1.97
N LYS A 246 12.34 4.65 -2.96
CA LYS A 246 13.62 5.36 -2.81
C LYS A 246 13.60 6.82 -3.30
N GLU A 247 12.46 7.32 -3.79
CA GLU A 247 12.37 8.62 -4.48
C GLU A 247 11.24 9.51 -3.96
N SER A 248 11.55 10.79 -3.73
CA SER A 248 10.64 11.82 -3.17
C SER A 248 9.56 12.28 -4.16
N GLY A 249 9.66 11.87 -5.43
CA GLY A 249 8.74 12.27 -6.51
C GLY A 249 7.27 11.90 -6.29
N LYS A 250 6.98 10.94 -5.41
CA LYS A 250 5.61 10.44 -5.19
C LYS A 250 4.65 11.49 -4.65
N TYR A 251 5.11 12.44 -3.84
CA TYR A 251 4.28 13.57 -3.44
C TYR A 251 3.86 14.42 -4.66
N HIS A 252 4.79 14.68 -5.58
CA HIS A 252 4.51 15.48 -6.78
C HIS A 252 3.58 14.74 -7.75
N GLU A 253 3.72 13.43 -7.89
CA GLU A 253 2.81 12.57 -8.66
C GLU A 253 1.40 12.59 -8.06
N PHE A 254 1.27 12.43 -6.74
CA PHE A 254 -0.01 12.54 -6.03
C PHE A 254 -0.65 13.92 -6.24
N ALA A 255 0.11 15.01 -6.05
CA ALA A 255 -0.37 16.37 -6.28
C ALA A 255 -0.77 16.62 -7.74
N LYS A 256 -0.11 15.95 -8.71
CA LYS A 256 -0.48 16.00 -10.13
C LYS A 256 -1.83 15.31 -10.38
N ILE A 257 -2.09 14.18 -9.73
CA ILE A 257 -3.41 13.50 -9.80
C ILE A 257 -4.50 14.42 -9.26
N LEU A 258 -4.29 15.07 -8.10
CA LEU A 258 -5.28 16.00 -7.53
C LEU A 258 -5.58 17.17 -8.47
N ARG A 259 -4.55 17.78 -9.08
CA ARG A 259 -4.72 18.87 -10.06
C ARG A 259 -5.44 18.41 -11.33
N LYS A 260 -5.12 17.22 -11.84
CA LYS A 260 -5.76 16.64 -13.03
C LYS A 260 -7.27 16.50 -12.85
N HIS A 261 -7.72 16.18 -11.64
CA HIS A 261 -9.12 15.97 -11.30
C HIS A 261 -9.78 17.15 -10.57
N ASN A 262 -9.15 18.33 -10.57
CA ASN A 262 -9.65 19.56 -9.92
C ASN A 262 -10.00 19.40 -8.42
N ILE A 263 -9.25 18.55 -7.69
CA ILE A 263 -9.44 18.36 -6.26
C ILE A 263 -8.70 19.46 -5.50
N SER A 264 -9.45 20.42 -4.96
CA SER A 264 -8.92 21.57 -4.21
C SER A 264 -8.73 21.28 -2.71
N GLY A 265 -9.53 20.38 -2.15
CA GLY A 265 -9.51 20.00 -0.72
C GLY A 265 -8.31 19.15 -0.34
N LYS A 266 -7.15 19.78 -0.10
CA LYS A 266 -5.91 19.09 0.29
C LYS A 266 -6.05 18.27 1.58
N GLU A 267 -6.81 18.78 2.54
CA GLU A 267 -7.05 18.10 3.81
C GLU A 267 -7.85 16.80 3.61
N ASN A 268 -8.98 16.86 2.91
CA ASN A 268 -9.76 15.67 2.58
C ASN A 268 -8.91 14.67 1.77
N ALA A 269 -8.15 15.14 0.77
CA ALA A 269 -7.30 14.26 -0.03
C ALA A 269 -6.21 13.56 0.81
N PHE A 270 -5.62 14.26 1.78
CA PHE A 270 -4.69 13.65 2.73
C PHE A 270 -5.38 12.61 3.61
N ASP A 271 -6.61 12.84 4.04
CA ASP A 271 -7.35 11.88 4.88
C ASP A 271 -7.64 10.58 4.15
N LYS A 272 -8.05 10.70 2.88
CA LYS A 272 -8.24 9.53 2.02
C LYS A 272 -6.92 8.81 1.77
N LEU A 273 -5.81 9.55 1.63
CA LEU A 273 -4.48 8.96 1.48
C LEU A 273 -4.05 8.19 2.75
N VAL A 274 -4.30 8.73 3.95
CA VAL A 274 -4.03 8.04 5.22
C VAL A 274 -4.83 6.74 5.32
N ASN A 275 -6.12 6.76 4.94
CA ASN A 275 -6.94 5.54 4.89
C ASN A 275 -6.38 4.50 3.89
N ILE A 276 -5.94 4.94 2.72
CA ILE A 276 -5.30 4.08 1.71
C ILE A 276 -3.99 3.47 2.25
N PHE A 277 -3.18 4.26 2.96
CA PHE A 277 -1.96 3.75 3.59
C PHE A 277 -2.24 2.73 4.69
N LEU A 278 -3.26 2.95 5.54
CA LEU A 278 -3.69 1.94 6.52
C LEU A 278 -4.06 0.61 5.85
N CYS A 279 -4.86 0.67 4.76
CA CYS A 279 -5.23 -0.53 4.00
C CYS A 279 -4.00 -1.29 3.52
N LYS A 280 -3.05 -0.56 2.94
CA LYS A 280 -1.82 -1.15 2.40
C LYS A 280 -0.91 -1.71 3.48
N ILE A 281 -0.73 -1.00 4.59
CA ILE A 281 0.05 -1.47 5.75
C ILE A 281 -0.55 -2.76 6.31
N TYR A 282 -1.88 -2.84 6.42
CA TYR A 282 -2.57 -4.06 6.84
C TYR A 282 -2.36 -5.19 5.83
N ASP A 283 -2.57 -4.94 4.54
CA ASP A 283 -2.41 -5.93 3.48
C ASP A 283 -0.98 -6.49 3.42
N GLU A 284 0.03 -5.63 3.54
CA GLU A 284 1.43 -6.03 3.62
C GLU A 284 1.79 -6.79 4.90
N SER A 285 1.07 -6.56 6.00
CA SER A 285 1.32 -7.23 7.28
C SER A 285 0.70 -8.62 7.34
N PHE A 286 -0.53 -8.76 6.83
CA PHE A 286 -1.38 -9.95 7.05
C PHE A 286 -1.65 -10.76 5.78
N ASN A 287 -1.54 -10.17 4.58
CA ASN A 287 -1.82 -10.83 3.30
C ASN A 287 -0.57 -10.97 2.41
N LYS A 288 0.63 -11.15 3.01
CA LYS A 288 1.93 -11.13 2.31
C LYS A 288 2.04 -12.02 1.06
N ASN A 289 1.36 -13.16 1.07
CA ASN A 289 1.40 -14.12 -0.03
C ASN A 289 0.27 -13.91 -1.05
N ASN A 290 -0.69 -13.03 -0.75
CA ASN A 290 -1.83 -12.75 -1.59
C ASN A 290 -2.37 -11.33 -1.35
N LEU A 291 -1.61 -10.32 -1.80
CA LEU A 291 -1.96 -8.93 -1.60
C LEU A 291 -3.27 -8.61 -2.31
N LYS A 292 -4.17 -7.93 -1.60
CA LYS A 292 -5.48 -7.50 -2.09
C LYS A 292 -5.51 -6.02 -2.47
N PHE A 293 -4.51 -5.26 -2.05
CA PHE A 293 -4.40 -3.83 -2.31
C PHE A 293 -4.02 -3.56 -3.77
N GLY A 294 -4.96 -3.04 -4.55
CA GLY A 294 -4.72 -2.68 -5.95
C GLY A 294 -5.99 -2.66 -6.80
N TYR A 295 -5.85 -2.08 -7.98
CA TYR A 295 -6.78 -2.27 -9.11
C TYR A 295 -6.16 -3.29 -10.07
N PHE A 296 -6.88 -4.36 -10.39
CA PHE A 296 -6.32 -5.48 -11.16
C PHE A 296 -6.64 -5.44 -12.66
N GLY A 297 -7.15 -4.30 -13.16
CA GLY A 297 -7.46 -4.08 -14.56
C GLY A 297 -8.94 -4.31 -14.89
N VAL A 298 -9.45 -3.68 -15.95
CA VAL A 298 -10.88 -3.71 -16.34
C VAL A 298 -11.40 -5.12 -16.64
N MET A 299 -10.49 -6.02 -16.98
CA MET A 299 -10.80 -7.41 -17.29
C MET A 299 -10.93 -8.31 -16.06
N ALA A 300 -10.30 -7.95 -14.94
CA ALA A 300 -10.34 -8.72 -13.70
C ALA A 300 -11.13 -8.02 -12.59
N ASP A 301 -11.48 -6.75 -12.79
CA ASP A 301 -11.88 -5.87 -11.72
C ASP A 301 -12.84 -4.79 -12.18
N THR A 302 -13.80 -4.47 -11.32
CA THR A 302 -14.71 -3.33 -11.46
C THR A 302 -14.29 -2.24 -10.49
N TYR A 303 -14.78 -1.02 -10.68
CA TYR A 303 -14.52 0.04 -9.71
C TYR A 303 -15.19 -0.25 -8.37
N ALA A 304 -16.36 -0.90 -8.39
CA ALA A 304 -17.04 -1.37 -7.19
C ALA A 304 -16.20 -2.43 -6.45
N ASN A 305 -15.65 -3.42 -7.15
CA ASN A 305 -14.87 -4.50 -6.54
C ASN A 305 -13.56 -4.00 -5.94
N MET A 306 -12.87 -3.06 -6.60
CA MET A 306 -11.71 -2.38 -6.04
C MET A 306 -12.09 -1.66 -4.73
N GLN A 307 -13.15 -0.85 -4.75
CA GLN A 307 -13.57 -0.11 -3.56
C GLN A 307 -13.99 -1.05 -2.42
N ASP A 308 -14.69 -2.14 -2.72
CA ASP A 308 -15.08 -3.14 -1.73
C ASP A 308 -13.89 -3.80 -1.06
N ARG A 309 -12.87 -4.20 -1.82
CA ARG A 309 -11.64 -4.75 -1.25
C ARG A 309 -10.94 -3.74 -0.35
N LEU A 310 -10.86 -2.47 -0.76
CA LEU A 310 -10.26 -1.41 0.05
C LEU A 310 -11.05 -1.15 1.34
N MET A 311 -12.39 -1.15 1.27
CA MET A 311 -13.25 -1.01 2.46
C MET A 311 -13.08 -2.19 3.42
N PHE A 312 -12.96 -3.41 2.91
CA PHE A 312 -12.65 -4.57 3.73
C PHE A 312 -11.27 -4.44 4.41
N LEU A 313 -10.22 -4.09 3.65
CA LEU A 313 -8.89 -3.87 4.21
C LEU A 313 -8.89 -2.75 5.26
N TYR A 314 -9.64 -1.67 5.05
CA TYR A 314 -9.76 -0.57 6.00
C TYR A 314 -10.47 -1.00 7.28
N LYS A 315 -11.60 -1.72 7.17
CA LYS A 315 -12.31 -2.29 8.33
C LYS A 315 -11.35 -3.11 9.20
N GLU A 316 -10.61 -4.02 8.57
CA GLU A 316 -9.70 -4.91 9.26
C GLU A 316 -8.50 -4.15 9.84
N ALA A 317 -7.94 -3.17 9.11
CA ALA A 317 -6.87 -2.31 9.59
C ALA A 317 -7.28 -1.49 10.82
N MET A 318 -8.51 -0.96 10.82
CA MET A 318 -9.06 -0.14 11.91
C MET A 318 -9.31 -0.98 13.17
N ARG A 319 -9.86 -2.19 12.99
CA ARG A 319 -10.00 -3.15 14.09
C ARG A 319 -8.64 -3.57 14.64
N GLU A 320 -7.69 -3.88 13.75
CA GLU A 320 -6.40 -4.43 14.15
C GLU A 320 -5.51 -3.40 14.82
N PHE A 321 -5.40 -2.20 14.24
CA PHE A 321 -4.43 -1.20 14.67
C PHE A 321 -4.96 -0.18 15.68
N LEU A 322 -6.27 0.08 15.68
CA LEU A 322 -6.89 1.10 16.55
C LEU A 322 -7.97 0.52 17.47
N GLY A 323 -8.34 -0.76 17.31
CA GLY A 323 -9.39 -1.39 18.12
C GLY A 323 -10.78 -0.81 17.86
N GLU A 324 -10.99 -0.25 16.66
CA GLU A 324 -12.25 0.39 16.26
C GLU A 324 -13.03 -0.49 15.28
N GLU A 325 -14.33 -0.61 15.51
CA GLU A 325 -15.22 -1.36 14.62
C GLU A 325 -15.83 -0.43 13.58
N ILE A 326 -15.73 -0.85 12.31
CA ILE A 326 -16.36 -0.15 11.19
C ILE A 326 -17.50 -1.01 10.64
N THR A 327 -18.67 -0.40 10.56
CA THR A 327 -19.84 -1.01 9.92
C THR A 327 -19.57 -1.16 8.43
N PHE A 328 -19.35 -2.40 7.99
CA PHE A 328 -19.19 -2.76 6.58
C PHE A 328 -19.97 -4.03 6.30
N VAL A 329 -20.82 -3.98 5.28
CA VAL A 329 -21.59 -5.10 4.78
C VAL A 329 -20.94 -5.60 3.48
N SER A 330 -20.40 -6.82 3.51
CA SER A 330 -19.79 -7.42 2.33
C SER A 330 -20.88 -7.91 1.35
N ASN A 331 -20.49 -8.13 0.09
CA ASN A 331 -21.43 -8.72 -0.88
C ASN A 331 -21.83 -10.14 -0.48
N GLU A 332 -20.94 -10.88 0.19
CA GLU A 332 -21.22 -12.22 0.73
C GLU A 332 -22.25 -12.19 1.86
N ASP A 333 -22.17 -11.19 2.76
CA ASP A 333 -23.17 -11.00 3.84
C ASP A 333 -24.56 -10.78 3.24
N ILE A 334 -24.63 -9.90 2.23
CA ILE A 334 -25.86 -9.67 1.45
C ILE A 334 -26.33 -11.00 0.83
N GLU A 335 -25.47 -11.73 0.13
CA GLU A 335 -25.85 -12.99 -0.51
C GLU A 335 -26.41 -14.02 0.47
N LYS A 336 -25.77 -14.13 1.64
CA LYS A 336 -26.15 -15.03 2.74
C LYS A 336 -27.51 -14.65 3.31
N ASP A 337 -27.72 -13.38 3.62
CA ASP A 337 -28.98 -12.89 4.21
C ASP A 337 -30.15 -13.00 3.23
N PHE A 338 -29.88 -12.87 1.92
CA PHE A 338 -30.88 -13.06 0.87
C PHE A 338 -30.99 -14.50 0.35
N LYS A 339 -30.33 -15.48 0.98
CA LYS A 339 -30.33 -16.88 0.49
C LYS A 339 -31.72 -17.53 0.59
N GLU A 340 -32.52 -17.14 1.57
CA GLU A 340 -33.87 -17.66 1.80
C GLU A 340 -34.96 -16.95 0.98
N LEU A 341 -34.63 -15.84 0.32
CA LEU A 341 -35.58 -15.05 -0.45
C LEU A 341 -35.89 -15.74 -1.80
N LYS A 342 -37.07 -16.37 -1.91
CA LYS A 342 -37.48 -17.14 -3.09
C LYS A 342 -37.83 -16.29 -4.32
N GLN A 343 -38.17 -15.01 -4.13
CA GLN A 343 -38.48 -14.10 -5.24
C GLN A 343 -37.21 -13.49 -5.85
N LYS A 344 -36.83 -13.99 -7.03
CA LYS A 344 -35.64 -13.56 -7.77
C LYS A 344 -35.63 -12.06 -8.09
N THR A 345 -36.77 -11.51 -8.55
CA THR A 345 -36.91 -10.10 -8.93
C THR A 345 -36.81 -9.14 -7.75
N LEU A 346 -37.43 -9.48 -6.61
CA LEU A 346 -37.31 -8.69 -5.38
C LEU A 346 -35.88 -8.73 -4.83
N LYS A 347 -35.24 -9.90 -4.86
CA LYS A 347 -33.84 -10.07 -4.47
C LYS A 347 -32.90 -9.22 -5.31
N GLU A 348 -33.08 -9.19 -6.63
CA GLU A 348 -32.31 -8.34 -7.55
C GLU A 348 -32.54 -6.85 -7.26
N ALA A 349 -33.80 -6.41 -7.09
CA ALA A 349 -34.12 -5.03 -6.78
C ALA A 349 -33.58 -4.57 -5.40
N MET A 350 -33.57 -5.44 -4.40
CA MET A 350 -33.00 -5.12 -3.07
C MET A 350 -31.48 -5.06 -3.12
N LYS A 351 -30.82 -6.01 -3.82
CA LYS A 351 -29.37 -5.97 -4.06
C LYS A 351 -28.95 -4.68 -4.75
N GLU A 352 -29.71 -4.23 -5.73
CA GLU A 352 -29.47 -2.98 -6.46
C GLU A 352 -29.57 -1.75 -5.53
N HIS A 353 -30.58 -1.69 -4.65
CA HIS A 353 -30.69 -0.60 -3.67
C HIS A 353 -29.56 -0.59 -2.63
N ILE A 354 -29.15 -1.76 -2.15
CA ILE A 354 -28.02 -1.87 -1.22
C ILE A 354 -26.72 -1.43 -1.91
N LYS A 355 -26.50 -1.84 -3.17
CA LYS A 355 -25.36 -1.40 -3.98
C LYS A 355 -25.34 0.12 -4.11
N LYS A 356 -26.49 0.76 -4.38
CA LYS A 356 -26.63 2.23 -4.44
C LYS A 356 -26.27 2.89 -3.10
N LEU A 357 -26.80 2.40 -1.98
CA LEU A 357 -26.49 2.96 -0.66
C LEU A 357 -25.00 2.81 -0.29
N LYS A 358 -24.41 1.67 -0.67
CA LYS A 358 -23.01 1.32 -0.37
C LYS A 358 -22.00 2.15 -1.16
N PHE A 359 -22.24 2.35 -2.46
CA PHE A 359 -21.26 2.99 -3.36
C PHE A 359 -21.60 4.42 -3.75
N TYR A 360 -22.87 4.80 -3.77
CA TYR A 360 -23.31 6.14 -4.20
C TYR A 360 -23.56 7.09 -3.02
N SER A 361 -22.97 6.78 -1.87
CA SER A 361 -22.86 7.67 -0.71
C SER A 361 -21.38 7.96 -0.41
N ASN A 362 -21.14 9.03 0.35
CA ASN A 362 -19.79 9.47 0.67
C ASN A 362 -19.09 8.40 1.55
N ASN A 363 -17.99 7.83 1.05
CA ASN A 363 -17.28 6.73 1.71
C ASN A 363 -15.87 7.14 2.17
N ASP A 364 -15.19 6.23 2.89
CA ASP A 364 -13.85 6.44 3.43
C ASP A 364 -12.74 6.67 2.38
N PHE A 365 -13.06 6.57 1.08
CA PHE A 365 -12.16 6.77 -0.06
C PHE A 365 -12.69 7.80 -1.09
N ALA A 366 -13.65 8.63 -0.68
CA ALA A 366 -14.22 9.67 -1.53
C ALA A 366 -13.36 10.95 -1.54
N PHE A 367 -12.55 11.11 -2.58
CA PHE A 367 -11.82 12.35 -2.89
C PHE A 367 -12.76 13.46 -3.41
N LEU A 368 -13.85 13.07 -4.05
CA LEU A 368 -14.94 13.93 -4.52
C LEU A 368 -16.22 13.61 -3.75
N GLU A 369 -17.15 14.56 -3.65
CA GLU A 369 -18.47 14.28 -3.08
C GLU A 369 -19.25 13.31 -3.96
N VAL A 370 -19.55 12.11 -3.45
CA VAL A 370 -20.28 11.07 -4.18
C VAL A 370 -21.73 11.00 -3.69
N HIS A 371 -22.67 11.25 -4.60
CA HIS A 371 -24.12 11.13 -4.33
C HIS A 371 -24.89 10.50 -5.51
N ASN A 372 -24.20 10.06 -6.57
CA ASN A 372 -24.79 9.39 -7.73
C ASN A 372 -23.73 8.52 -8.45
N LYS A 373 -24.18 7.74 -9.45
CA LYS A 373 -23.32 6.84 -10.25
C LYS A 373 -22.21 7.58 -11.01
N GLU A 374 -22.50 8.75 -11.57
CA GLU A 374 -21.52 9.53 -12.34
C GLU A 374 -20.35 10.00 -11.45
N LEU A 375 -20.66 10.54 -10.28
CA LEU A 375 -19.66 11.01 -9.31
C LEU A 375 -18.90 9.85 -8.69
N PHE A 376 -19.55 8.70 -8.48
CA PHE A 376 -18.87 7.47 -8.08
C PHE A 376 -17.79 7.08 -9.11
N LEU A 377 -18.11 7.08 -10.40
CA LEU A 377 -17.14 6.76 -11.46
C LEU A 377 -15.99 7.78 -11.51
N LYS A 378 -16.29 9.08 -11.39
CA LYS A 378 -15.25 10.12 -11.31
C LYS A 378 -14.33 9.91 -10.10
N ASN A 379 -14.90 9.64 -8.93
CA ASN A 379 -14.13 9.35 -7.72
C ASN A 379 -13.29 8.08 -7.87
N ALA A 380 -13.86 7.02 -8.45
CA ALA A 380 -13.17 5.75 -8.65
C ALA A 380 -11.95 5.87 -9.56
N LEU A 381 -11.99 6.74 -10.57
CA LEU A 381 -10.82 7.05 -11.40
C LEU A 381 -9.69 7.70 -10.59
N VAL A 382 -10.02 8.66 -9.73
CA VAL A 382 -9.05 9.26 -8.80
C VAL A 382 -8.47 8.20 -7.88
N LEU A 383 -9.34 7.39 -7.25
CA LEU A 383 -8.94 6.33 -6.33
C LEU A 383 -8.03 5.31 -7.00
N LYS A 384 -8.35 4.88 -8.24
CA LYS A 384 -7.51 3.98 -9.05
C LYS A 384 -6.13 4.58 -9.30
N GLU A 385 -6.04 5.85 -9.68
CA GLU A 385 -4.74 6.51 -9.92
C GLU A 385 -3.92 6.61 -8.62
N VAL A 386 -4.53 6.96 -7.49
CA VAL A 386 -3.84 7.05 -6.19
C VAL A 386 -3.43 5.67 -5.68
N VAL A 387 -4.28 4.65 -5.78
CA VAL A 387 -3.94 3.27 -5.39
C VAL A 387 -2.82 2.73 -6.28
N GLY A 388 -2.90 2.96 -7.59
CA GLY A 388 -1.86 2.56 -8.55
C GLY A 388 -0.52 3.25 -8.32
N LEU A 389 -0.51 4.46 -7.74
CA LEU A 389 0.72 5.17 -7.37
C LEU A 389 1.53 4.41 -6.32
N PHE A 390 0.86 3.75 -5.38
CA PHE A 390 1.50 3.10 -4.23
C PHE A 390 1.49 1.57 -4.30
N SER A 391 0.60 0.93 -5.06
CA SER A 391 0.50 -0.53 -5.14
C SER A 391 1.83 -1.25 -5.43
N PRO A 392 2.76 -0.74 -6.25
CA PRO A 392 4.00 -1.44 -6.55
C PRO A 392 5.06 -1.36 -5.45
N TYR A 393 4.88 -0.52 -4.43
CA TYR A 393 5.92 -0.19 -3.45
C TYR A 393 5.62 -0.80 -2.08
N LYS A 394 6.64 -1.10 -1.27
CA LYS A 394 6.51 -1.51 0.14
C LYS A 394 6.37 -0.28 1.04
N LEU A 395 5.33 -0.24 1.88
CA LEU A 395 5.18 0.76 2.96
C LEU A 395 5.71 0.26 4.31
N THR A 396 5.77 -1.05 4.50
CA THR A 396 6.28 -1.70 5.72
C THR A 396 7.59 -2.42 5.40
N GLN A 397 8.71 -2.00 5.99
CA GLN A 397 10.02 -2.63 5.79
C GLN A 397 10.82 -2.69 7.09
N ASN A 398 11.64 -3.73 7.24
CA ASN A 398 12.43 -3.97 8.46
C ASN A 398 13.67 -3.05 8.59
N SER A 399 14.11 -2.41 7.50
CA SER A 399 15.19 -1.42 7.52
C SER A 399 14.61 -0.02 7.62
N THR A 400 15.19 0.80 8.51
CA THR A 400 14.79 2.19 8.75
C THR A 400 14.66 2.94 7.44
N ASN A 401 13.43 3.17 6.98
CA ASN A 401 13.21 3.92 5.77
C ASN A 401 12.93 5.37 6.19
N GLN A 402 13.98 6.06 6.68
CA GLN A 402 13.92 7.50 6.99
C GLN A 402 13.34 8.27 5.81
N PHE A 403 13.56 7.78 4.59
CA PHE A 403 12.92 8.26 3.38
C PHE A 403 11.38 8.18 3.40
N LEU A 404 10.78 7.04 3.77
CA LEU A 404 9.32 6.91 3.89
C LEU A 404 8.76 7.79 5.00
N GLY A 405 9.45 7.83 6.15
CA GLY A 405 9.12 8.74 7.23
C GLY A 405 9.09 10.21 6.76
N ASN A 406 10.17 10.68 6.13
CA ASN A 406 10.27 12.03 5.59
C ASN A 406 9.22 12.32 4.50
N LEU A 407 8.90 11.34 3.66
CA LEU A 407 7.84 11.47 2.67
C LEU A 407 6.47 11.66 3.35
N PHE A 408 6.21 10.91 4.41
CA PHE A 408 4.98 11.06 5.19
C PHE A 408 4.91 12.41 5.89
N GLU A 409 6.03 12.88 6.46
CA GLU A 409 6.11 14.24 7.04
C GLU A 409 5.79 15.32 6.00
N LEU A 410 6.25 15.16 4.76
CA LEU A 410 5.89 16.08 3.67
C LEU A 410 4.39 16.05 3.37
N PHE A 411 3.76 14.88 3.37
CA PHE A 411 2.31 14.78 3.21
C PHE A 411 1.57 15.43 4.39
N LEU A 412 2.02 15.20 5.62
CA LEU A 412 1.44 15.74 6.84
C LEU A 412 1.49 17.28 6.84
N GLN A 413 2.66 17.86 6.61
CA GLN A 413 2.86 19.32 6.59
C GLN A 413 2.06 20.04 5.49
N LYS A 414 1.80 19.37 4.35
CA LYS A 414 1.05 19.95 3.23
C LYS A 414 -0.45 19.64 3.28
N GLY A 415 -0.82 18.59 4.00
CA GLY A 415 -2.16 18.02 4.08
C GLY A 415 -2.94 18.40 5.32
N MET A 416 -2.29 18.88 6.38
CA MET A 416 -2.96 19.34 7.60
C MET A 416 -2.70 20.81 7.89
N LYS A 417 -3.76 21.54 8.25
CA LYS A 417 -3.64 22.84 8.92
C LYS A 417 -3.51 22.62 10.42
N GLN A 418 -2.70 23.46 11.07
CA GLN A 418 -2.59 23.51 12.52
C GLN A 418 -3.51 24.62 13.03
N ASP A 419 -4.50 24.25 13.83
CA ASP A 419 -5.37 25.21 14.52
C ASP A 419 -4.67 25.74 15.80
N GLU A 420 -5.17 26.87 16.32
CA GLU A 420 -4.62 27.51 17.52
C GLU A 420 -4.57 26.54 18.72
N GLY A 421 -3.37 26.28 19.24
CA GLY A 421 -3.15 25.44 20.42
C GLY A 421 -2.81 23.98 20.14
N GLN A 422 -2.80 23.54 18.87
CA GLN A 422 -2.38 22.20 18.45
C GLN A 422 -1.20 22.30 17.47
N PHE A 423 0.02 22.31 18.01
CA PHE A 423 1.23 22.38 17.21
C PHE A 423 1.97 21.06 17.26
N PHE A 424 2.39 20.57 16.09
CA PHE A 424 3.31 19.44 16.05
C PHE A 424 4.63 19.86 16.68
N THR A 425 5.13 19.02 17.59
CA THR A 425 6.48 19.17 18.12
C THR A 425 7.48 18.96 16.98
N PRO A 426 8.36 19.93 16.68
CA PRO A 426 9.40 19.74 15.66
C PRO A 426 10.29 18.55 16.02
N ILE A 427 10.69 17.77 15.03
CA ILE A 427 11.51 16.55 15.23
C ILE A 427 12.80 16.87 16.00
N GLN A 428 13.42 18.03 15.73
CA GLN A 428 14.64 18.47 16.42
C GLN A 428 14.42 18.68 17.92
N ILE A 429 13.22 19.14 18.31
CA ILE A 429 12.85 19.28 19.72
C ILE A 429 12.57 17.91 20.34
N CYS A 430 11.94 16.99 19.60
CA CYS A 430 11.78 15.60 20.03
C CYS A 430 13.14 14.94 20.29
N GLU A 431 14.08 15.06 19.37
CA GLU A 431 15.44 14.51 19.49
C GLU A 431 16.20 15.14 20.66
N PHE A 432 16.16 16.48 20.80
CA PHE A 432 16.81 17.17 21.91
C PHE A 432 16.31 16.67 23.27
N ILE A 433 14.99 16.56 23.44
CA ILE A 433 14.40 16.04 24.67
C ILE A 433 14.79 14.57 24.86
N MET A 434 14.75 13.75 23.81
CA MET A 434 15.13 12.33 23.89
C MET A 434 16.57 12.15 24.36
N TYR A 435 17.51 12.89 23.78
CA TYR A 435 18.93 12.82 24.13
C TYR A 435 19.24 13.38 25.53
N SER A 436 18.38 14.22 26.09
CA SER A 436 18.52 14.70 27.47
C SER A 436 18.13 13.67 28.52
N LEU A 437 17.44 12.59 28.12
CA LEU A 437 17.03 11.52 29.04
C LEU A 437 18.17 10.51 29.23
N PRO A 438 18.39 10.00 30.45
CA PRO A 438 19.43 9.01 30.71
C PRO A 438 18.97 7.60 30.30
N LEU A 439 18.69 7.40 29.01
CA LEU A 439 18.12 6.16 28.46
C LEU A 439 19.03 4.96 28.68
N ASP A 440 20.34 5.09 28.48
CA ASP A 440 21.35 4.07 28.79
C ASP A 440 21.12 3.45 30.16
N SER A 441 21.17 4.29 31.20
CA SER A 441 21.02 3.85 32.58
C SER A 441 19.63 3.31 32.90
N MET A 442 18.59 3.77 32.19
CA MET A 442 17.22 3.25 32.36
C MET A 442 17.07 1.86 31.75
N LEU A 443 17.63 1.65 30.56
CA LEU A 443 17.59 0.38 29.84
C LEU A 443 18.45 -0.68 30.55
N GLU A 444 19.68 -0.34 30.97
CA GLU A 444 20.57 -1.25 31.70
C GLU A 444 19.99 -1.76 33.02
N LYS A 445 19.25 -0.91 33.74
CA LYS A 445 18.65 -1.27 35.05
C LYS A 445 17.40 -2.12 34.92
N SER A 446 16.82 -2.20 33.72
CA SER A 446 15.57 -2.92 33.50
C SER A 446 15.85 -4.30 32.91
N SER A 447 15.30 -5.34 33.52
CA SER A 447 15.33 -6.70 32.97
C SER A 447 14.27 -6.95 31.90
N LYS A 448 13.41 -5.94 31.62
CA LYS A 448 12.32 -5.98 30.65
C LYS A 448 12.31 -4.71 29.82
N PRO A 449 11.71 -4.70 28.62
CA PRO A 449 11.49 -3.47 27.88
C PRO A 449 10.78 -2.42 28.73
N LEU A 450 11.23 -1.17 28.62
CA LEU A 450 10.59 -0.05 29.31
C LEU A 450 9.20 0.18 28.74
N ARG A 451 8.20 0.37 29.61
CA ARG A 451 6.88 0.82 29.16
C ARG A 451 6.90 2.34 29.01
N VAL A 452 6.76 2.82 27.78
CA VAL A 452 6.84 4.23 27.42
C VAL A 452 5.50 4.71 26.89
N ILE A 453 5.08 5.91 27.32
CA ILE A 453 3.81 6.49 26.89
C ILE A 453 3.94 7.95 26.45
N ASP A 454 3.24 8.31 25.38
CA ASP A 454 2.83 9.68 25.07
C ASP A 454 1.30 9.76 25.13
N TYR A 455 0.78 10.46 26.14
CA TYR A 455 -0.66 10.60 26.36
C TYR A 455 -1.31 11.69 25.49
N ALA A 456 -0.60 12.27 24.53
CA ALA A 456 -1.10 13.30 23.62
C ALA A 456 -0.27 13.26 22.33
N CYS A 457 -0.24 12.09 21.69
CA CYS A 457 0.84 11.76 20.77
C CYS A 457 0.79 12.50 19.42
N GLY A 458 -0.35 13.10 19.05
CA GLY A 458 -0.51 13.76 17.77
C GLY A 458 -0.15 12.83 16.61
N ALA A 459 0.76 13.27 15.74
CA ALA A 459 1.29 12.47 14.62
C ALA A 459 2.34 11.41 15.02
N GLY A 460 2.64 11.25 16.32
CA GLY A 460 3.53 10.20 16.83
C GLY A 460 5.02 10.55 16.86
N HIS A 461 5.41 11.82 16.72
CA HIS A 461 6.83 12.21 16.62
C HIS A 461 7.69 11.73 17.80
N PHE A 462 7.22 11.88 19.05
CA PHE A 462 7.96 11.40 20.21
C PHE A 462 8.10 9.88 20.24
N LEU A 463 7.03 9.16 19.91
CA LEU A 463 7.02 7.69 19.86
C LEU A 463 8.02 7.19 18.83
N ASN A 464 8.00 7.77 17.64
CA ASN A 464 8.90 7.42 16.55
C ASN A 464 10.35 7.76 16.86
N THR A 465 10.58 8.91 17.52
CA THR A 465 11.91 9.34 17.96
C THR A 465 12.47 8.38 19.00
N TYR A 466 11.67 8.00 20.01
CA TYR A 466 12.08 7.02 21.03
C TYR A 466 12.41 5.67 20.40
N ALA A 467 11.52 5.16 19.54
CA ALA A 467 11.71 3.89 18.85
C ALA A 467 12.93 3.90 17.92
N ASN A 468 13.24 5.03 17.28
CA ASN A 468 14.45 5.14 16.48
C ASN A 468 15.72 5.19 17.34
N GLU A 469 15.65 5.85 18.50
CA GLU A 469 16.78 5.97 19.42
C GLU A 469 17.11 4.63 20.10
N LEU A 470 16.12 3.77 20.35
CA LEU A 470 16.32 2.40 20.84
C LEU A 470 17.29 1.57 20.00
N LYS A 471 17.42 1.85 18.70
CA LYS A 471 18.34 1.14 17.79
C LYS A 471 19.81 1.29 18.15
N ARG A 472 20.17 2.31 18.93
CA ARG A 472 21.54 2.50 19.43
C ARG A 472 21.88 1.58 20.59
N TYR A 473 20.86 1.11 21.32
CA TYR A 473 21.01 0.36 22.56
C TYR A 473 20.60 -1.11 22.42
N ILE A 474 19.66 -1.41 21.51
CA ILE A 474 19.00 -2.71 21.40
C ILE A 474 19.31 -3.37 20.03
N PRO A 475 19.68 -4.66 19.99
CA PRO A 475 19.85 -5.43 18.76
C PRO A 475 18.58 -5.45 17.88
N GLN A 476 18.75 -5.53 16.56
CA GLN A 476 17.65 -5.39 15.60
C GLN A 476 16.55 -6.45 15.78
N GLU A 477 16.93 -7.66 16.15
CA GLU A 477 16.07 -8.81 16.41
C GLU A 477 15.12 -8.59 17.60
N ASP A 478 15.54 -7.80 18.59
CA ASP A 478 14.80 -7.58 19.84
C ASP A 478 13.92 -6.32 19.77
N LEU A 479 14.21 -5.38 18.87
CA LEU A 479 13.51 -4.09 18.76
C LEU A 479 11.99 -4.21 18.72
N LYS A 480 11.45 -5.23 18.05
CA LYS A 480 10.00 -5.45 17.95
C LYS A 480 9.36 -5.65 19.32
N GLU A 481 10.04 -6.33 20.23
CA GLU A 481 9.53 -6.54 21.58
C GLU A 481 9.54 -5.24 22.40
N TYR A 482 10.52 -4.37 22.17
CA TYR A 482 10.53 -3.04 22.76
C TYR A 482 9.44 -2.13 22.18
N TYR A 483 9.20 -2.18 20.87
CA TYR A 483 8.16 -1.37 20.22
C TYR A 483 6.75 -1.70 20.73
N LYS A 484 6.46 -2.96 21.05
CA LYS A 484 5.19 -3.38 21.68
C LYS A 484 4.95 -2.73 23.05
N ASN A 485 5.98 -2.19 23.69
CA ASN A 485 5.90 -1.52 24.99
C ASN A 485 5.85 0.01 24.87
N ILE A 486 5.65 0.53 23.66
CA ILE A 486 5.44 1.95 23.37
C ILE A 486 3.95 2.20 23.14
N TYR A 487 3.42 3.24 23.77
CA TYR A 487 2.00 3.56 23.78
C TYR A 487 1.76 5.04 23.44
N GLY A 488 0.84 5.31 22.53
CA GLY A 488 0.34 6.64 22.19
C GLY A 488 -1.14 6.73 22.48
N ILE A 489 -1.61 7.86 23.01
CA ILE A 489 -3.03 8.18 23.11
C ILE A 489 -3.30 9.47 22.35
N GLU A 490 -4.31 9.46 21.49
CA GLU A 490 -4.73 10.62 20.70
C GLU A 490 -6.26 10.73 20.70
N LYS A 491 -6.77 11.93 20.99
CA LYS A 491 -8.21 12.23 21.11
C LYS A 491 -8.85 12.55 19.76
N GLU A 492 -8.06 12.99 18.78
CA GLU A 492 -8.51 13.33 17.44
C GLU A 492 -8.38 12.13 16.50
N TYR A 493 -9.48 11.74 15.85
CA TYR A 493 -9.58 10.47 15.13
C TYR A 493 -8.68 10.42 13.90
N ARG A 494 -8.49 11.54 13.20
CA ARG A 494 -7.59 11.63 12.05
C ARG A 494 -6.14 11.50 12.50
N LEU A 495 -5.71 12.20 13.54
CA LEU A 495 -4.34 12.16 14.06
C LEU A 495 -3.96 10.77 14.62
N SER A 496 -4.90 10.03 15.23
CA SER A 496 -4.61 8.65 15.69
C SER A 496 -4.25 7.74 14.51
N LYS A 497 -4.96 7.85 13.38
CA LYS A 497 -4.63 7.16 12.13
C LYS A 497 -3.28 7.61 11.56
N VAL A 498 -3.01 8.91 11.56
CA VAL A 498 -1.74 9.49 11.11
C VAL A 498 -0.57 8.92 11.93
N SER A 499 -0.69 8.91 13.26
CA SER A 499 0.32 8.35 14.17
C SER A 499 0.61 6.88 13.85
N LYS A 500 -0.45 6.09 13.63
CA LYS A 500 -0.28 4.68 13.28
C LYS A 500 0.43 4.49 11.93
N VAL A 501 -0.01 5.19 10.89
CA VAL A 501 0.63 5.14 9.57
C VAL A 501 2.09 5.57 9.67
N SER A 502 2.37 6.65 10.40
CA SER A 502 3.72 7.15 10.64
C SER A 502 4.60 6.07 11.25
N SER A 503 4.19 5.47 12.37
CA SER A 503 4.95 4.39 13.03
C SER A 503 5.26 3.22 12.09
N ALA A 504 4.30 2.79 11.27
CA ALA A 504 4.49 1.71 10.32
C ALA A 504 5.50 2.08 9.21
N MET A 505 5.46 3.32 8.71
CA MET A 505 6.41 3.82 7.70
C MET A 505 7.84 3.96 8.23
N TYR A 506 8.01 4.21 9.53
CA TYR A 506 9.32 4.16 10.21
C TYR A 506 9.79 2.72 10.53
N GLY A 507 9.00 1.69 10.19
CA GLY A 507 9.31 0.29 10.47
C GLY A 507 9.02 -0.14 11.91
N GLN A 508 8.12 0.57 12.58
CA GLN A 508 7.80 0.44 14.00
C GLN A 508 6.31 0.08 14.18
N ASN A 509 5.82 -0.87 13.38
CA ASN A 509 4.39 -1.21 13.30
C ASN A 509 3.84 -1.79 14.61
N GLU A 510 4.68 -2.21 15.54
CA GLU A 510 4.29 -2.77 16.83
C GLU A 510 3.92 -1.68 17.88
N ILE A 511 4.16 -0.40 17.61
CA ILE A 511 3.74 0.70 18.51
C ILE A 511 2.21 0.70 18.65
N ASN A 512 1.75 0.81 19.89
CA ASN A 512 0.33 0.84 20.23
C ASN A 512 -0.22 2.26 20.17
N ILE A 513 -1.22 2.52 19.34
CA ILE A 513 -1.90 3.82 19.28
C ILE A 513 -3.36 3.62 19.70
N LEU A 514 -3.81 4.38 20.68
CA LEU A 514 -5.18 4.36 21.20
C LEU A 514 -5.90 5.64 20.78
N TYR A 515 -7.02 5.49 20.10
CA TYR A 515 -7.96 6.59 19.90
C TYR A 515 -8.82 6.75 21.16
N ALA A 516 -8.46 7.72 22.01
CA ALA A 516 -9.15 7.96 23.28
C ALA A 516 -8.83 9.35 23.86
N ASP A 517 -9.65 9.79 24.81
CA ASP A 517 -9.31 10.93 25.65
C ASP A 517 -8.45 10.48 26.84
N SER A 518 -7.19 10.92 26.87
CA SER A 518 -6.21 10.60 27.91
C SER A 518 -6.61 11.00 29.33
N LEU A 519 -7.53 11.97 29.47
CA LEU A 519 -8.06 12.39 30.76
C LEU A 519 -9.25 11.52 31.22
N SER A 520 -9.78 10.64 30.36
CA SER A 520 -10.79 9.62 30.71
C SER A 520 -10.15 8.44 31.43
N SER A 521 -9.50 8.74 32.56
CA SER A 521 -8.64 7.84 33.33
C SER A 521 -9.35 6.56 33.79
N TYR A 522 -10.61 6.66 34.22
CA TYR A 522 -11.39 5.51 34.66
C TYR A 522 -11.69 4.57 33.48
N GLU A 523 -12.14 5.11 32.35
CA GLU A 523 -12.48 4.32 31.17
C GLU A 523 -11.24 3.66 30.55
N LEU A 524 -10.11 4.37 30.53
CA LEU A 524 -8.83 3.84 30.05
C LEU A 524 -8.27 2.73 30.96
N ALA A 525 -8.48 2.83 32.27
CA ALA A 525 -8.13 1.79 33.23
C ALA A 525 -9.14 0.63 33.26
N ASN A 526 -10.35 0.81 32.72
CA ASN A 526 -11.43 -0.18 32.73
C ASN A 526 -12.13 -0.24 31.37
N PRO A 527 -11.41 -0.63 30.30
CA PRO A 527 -11.99 -0.70 28.96
C PRO A 527 -13.15 -1.70 28.96
N LYS A 528 -14.25 -1.32 28.29
CA LYS A 528 -15.36 -2.25 28.08
C LYS A 528 -14.89 -3.37 27.14
N SER A 529 -15.20 -4.62 27.50
CA SER A 529 -14.98 -5.78 26.64
C SER A 529 -16.33 -6.38 26.27
N ASN A 530 -16.65 -6.36 24.98
CA ASN A 530 -17.72 -7.18 24.42
C ASN A 530 -17.13 -8.52 23.98
N LYS A 531 -17.86 -9.62 24.17
CA LYS A 531 -17.35 -10.99 23.91
C LYS A 531 -16.92 -11.24 22.46
N ASP A 532 -17.44 -10.46 21.53
CA ASP A 532 -17.21 -10.60 20.09
C ASP A 532 -16.23 -9.55 19.51
N GLU A 533 -15.74 -8.63 20.34
CA GLU A 533 -14.87 -7.51 19.91
C GLU A 533 -13.41 -7.71 20.35
N LYS A 534 -12.46 -7.18 19.57
CA LYS A 534 -11.04 -7.14 19.97
C LYS A 534 -10.93 -6.30 21.25
N ALA A 535 -10.29 -6.86 22.29
CA ALA A 535 -10.12 -6.16 23.55
C ALA A 535 -9.36 -4.84 23.34
N LYS A 536 -9.96 -3.72 23.79
CA LYS A 536 -9.28 -2.42 23.80
C LYS A 536 -8.11 -2.46 24.79
N LEU A 537 -7.02 -1.81 24.42
CA LEU A 537 -5.83 -1.72 25.27
C LEU A 537 -6.15 -0.98 26.57
N GLN A 538 -5.77 -1.59 27.69
CA GLN A 538 -5.93 -1.01 29.01
C GLN A 538 -4.71 -0.16 29.37
N ILE A 539 -4.95 1.06 29.87
CA ILE A 539 -3.92 1.93 30.42
C ILE A 539 -3.99 1.84 31.94
N GLU A 540 -3.14 1.00 32.49
CA GLU A 540 -3.02 0.78 33.92
C GLU A 540 -2.41 2.00 34.62
N ASN A 541 -2.86 2.27 35.84
CA ASN A 541 -2.21 3.26 36.69
C ASN A 541 -0.88 2.70 37.22
N HIS A 542 0.09 3.58 37.45
CA HIS A 542 1.43 3.25 37.95
C HIS A 542 2.14 2.14 37.17
N SER A 543 2.04 2.15 35.85
CA SER A 543 2.56 1.07 34.98
C SER A 543 3.64 1.52 33.99
N PHE A 544 3.87 2.82 33.83
CA PHE A 544 4.84 3.35 32.85
C PHE A 544 6.15 3.79 33.50
N ASP A 545 7.25 3.47 32.83
CA ASP A 545 8.62 3.78 33.24
C ASP A 545 9.08 5.15 32.69
N LEU A 546 8.46 5.61 31.60
CA LEU A 546 8.75 6.88 30.94
C LEU A 546 7.49 7.48 30.31
N LEU A 547 7.25 8.78 30.57
CA LEU A 547 6.25 9.60 29.89
C LEU A 547 6.95 10.68 29.07
N ILE A 548 6.66 10.78 27.77
CA ILE A 548 7.17 11.88 26.94
C ILE A 548 5.98 12.46 26.19
N ALA A 549 5.71 13.74 26.36
CA ALA A 549 4.51 14.32 25.77
C ALA A 549 4.57 15.83 25.55
N ASN A 550 3.80 16.29 24.57
CA ASN A 550 3.41 17.68 24.38
C ASN A 550 1.87 17.79 24.46
N PRO A 551 1.27 17.82 25.67
CA PRO A 551 -0.17 17.92 25.83
C PRO A 551 -0.72 19.24 25.26
N PRO A 552 -2.03 19.31 24.91
CA PRO A 552 -2.65 20.55 24.46
C PRO A 552 -2.73 21.59 25.59
N TYR A 553 -2.82 22.87 25.23
CA TYR A 553 -2.88 23.99 26.18
C TYR A 553 -4.18 24.78 26.06
N SER A 554 -4.66 25.35 27.16
CA SER A 554 -5.74 26.35 27.13
C SER A 554 -7.06 25.91 26.47
N VAL A 555 -7.37 24.61 26.47
CA VAL A 555 -8.59 24.05 25.88
C VAL A 555 -9.78 24.25 26.82
N LYS A 556 -10.80 25.01 26.39
CA LYS A 556 -12.03 25.23 27.15
C LYS A 556 -12.97 24.02 27.11
N GLY A 557 -13.77 23.83 28.17
CA GLY A 557 -14.85 22.85 28.18
C GLY A 557 -14.42 21.37 28.20
N PHE A 558 -13.12 21.08 28.29
CA PHE A 558 -12.60 19.70 28.24
C PHE A 558 -13.19 18.81 29.35
N LEU A 559 -13.48 19.37 30.52
CA LEU A 559 -14.11 18.65 31.63
C LEU A 559 -15.51 18.16 31.29
N GLU A 560 -16.27 18.84 30.43
CA GLU A 560 -17.62 18.39 30.05
C GLU A 560 -17.58 17.05 29.31
N THR A 561 -16.49 16.78 28.61
CA THR A 561 -16.30 15.53 27.84
C THR A 561 -15.96 14.31 28.72
N LEU A 562 -15.61 14.53 29.99
CA LEU A 562 -15.22 13.45 30.92
C LEU A 562 -16.41 12.91 31.71
N SER A 563 -16.39 11.59 31.96
CA SER A 563 -17.38 10.94 32.82
C SER A 563 -17.25 11.39 34.28
N THR A 564 -18.33 11.26 35.06
CA THR A 564 -18.31 11.54 36.50
C THR A 564 -17.29 10.66 37.25
N LYS A 565 -17.00 9.46 36.75
CA LYS A 565 -16.02 8.56 37.35
C LYS A 565 -14.61 9.08 37.14
N SER A 566 -14.24 9.41 35.89
CA SER A 566 -12.94 9.98 35.56
C SER A 566 -12.68 11.31 36.27
N LYS A 567 -13.68 12.21 36.31
CA LYS A 567 -13.58 13.48 37.06
C LYS A 567 -13.17 13.30 38.51
N LYS A 568 -13.71 12.28 39.19
CA LYS A 568 -13.44 12.01 40.61
C LYS A 568 -12.03 11.48 40.88
N GLU A 569 -11.29 11.06 39.85
CA GLU A 569 -9.90 10.60 39.98
C GLU A 569 -8.90 11.77 40.04
N TYR A 570 -9.33 12.99 39.70
CA TYR A 570 -8.50 14.20 39.75
C TYR A 570 -8.78 15.00 41.01
N SER A 571 -7.77 15.19 41.84
CA SER A 571 -7.81 16.07 43.02
C SER A 571 -7.93 17.54 42.63
N LEU A 572 -7.47 17.91 41.42
CA LEU A 572 -7.71 19.24 40.87
C LEU A 572 -9.20 19.51 40.61
N PHE A 573 -10.05 18.48 40.48
CA PHE A 573 -11.47 18.64 40.26
C PHE A 573 -12.22 18.92 41.59
N GLY A 574 -12.36 20.19 41.94
CA GLY A 574 -13.11 20.67 43.12
C GLY A 574 -14.53 21.16 42.81
N SER A 575 -15.33 21.41 43.86
CA SER A 575 -16.72 21.88 43.77
C SER A 575 -16.88 23.24 43.07
N ASP A 576 -15.85 24.08 43.14
CA ASP A 576 -15.90 25.48 42.69
C ASP A 576 -15.40 25.65 41.24
N ILE A 577 -15.03 24.55 40.57
CA ILE A 577 -14.60 24.59 39.17
C ILE A 577 -15.79 24.76 38.24
N ASN A 578 -15.78 25.84 37.46
CA ASN A 578 -16.67 26.01 36.34
C ASN A 578 -16.21 25.15 35.16
N MET A 579 -16.97 24.11 34.81
CA MET A 579 -16.60 23.15 33.76
C MET A 579 -16.58 23.76 32.36
N GLN A 580 -17.41 24.78 32.09
CA GLN A 580 -17.53 25.42 30.78
C GLN A 580 -16.36 26.37 30.50
N SER A 581 -15.99 27.18 31.48
CA SER A 581 -14.98 28.23 31.30
C SER A 581 -13.57 27.80 31.67
N ASN A 582 -13.39 26.68 32.38
CA ASN A 582 -12.06 26.18 32.72
C ASN A 582 -11.30 25.79 31.44
N ASN A 583 -10.14 26.42 31.27
CA ASN A 583 -9.24 26.20 30.15
C ASN A 583 -7.89 25.59 30.55
N ALA A 584 -7.66 25.27 31.84
CA ALA A 584 -6.37 24.80 32.35
C ALA A 584 -6.18 23.29 32.14
N ILE A 585 -6.43 22.79 30.93
CA ILE A 585 -6.31 21.37 30.57
C ILE A 585 -4.90 20.83 30.88
N GLU A 586 -3.87 21.65 30.68
CA GLU A 586 -2.48 21.30 30.92
C GLU A 586 -2.20 20.94 32.40
N CYS A 587 -2.98 21.51 33.34
CA CYS A 587 -2.89 21.17 34.76
C CYS A 587 -3.38 19.73 35.04
N PHE A 588 -4.46 19.32 34.36
CA PHE A 588 -5.00 17.97 34.50
C PHE A 588 -4.08 16.92 33.87
N PHE A 589 -3.38 17.24 32.78
CA PHE A 589 -2.33 16.39 32.24
C PHE A 589 -1.15 16.22 33.20
N CYS A 590 -0.75 17.28 33.92
CA CYS A 590 0.26 17.19 34.98
C CYS A 590 -0.16 16.23 36.10
N GLU A 591 -1.42 16.31 36.55
CA GLU A 591 -1.95 15.37 37.53
C GLU A 591 -2.05 13.95 36.96
N ARG A 592 -2.43 13.80 35.70
CA ARG A 592 -2.50 12.50 35.01
C ARG A 592 -1.14 11.81 34.97
N ALA A 593 -0.04 12.56 34.79
CA ALA A 593 1.32 12.02 34.82
C ALA A 593 1.60 11.26 36.14
N LYS A 594 1.19 11.82 37.29
CA LYS A 594 1.32 11.15 38.60
C LYS A 594 0.56 9.83 38.66
N GLN A 595 -0.62 9.74 38.05
CA GLN A 595 -1.47 8.56 38.13
C GLN A 595 -0.91 7.38 37.32
N ILE A 596 -0.26 7.64 36.19
CA ILE A 596 0.19 6.59 35.25
C ILE A 596 1.64 6.14 35.47
N LEU A 597 2.48 6.99 36.05
CA LEU A 597 3.89 6.72 36.23
C LEU A 597 4.16 5.81 37.44
N LYS A 598 5.09 4.85 37.25
CA LYS A 598 5.66 4.03 38.32
C LYS A 598 6.53 4.85 39.25
N ASP A 599 6.80 4.31 40.44
CA ASP A 599 7.83 4.83 41.33
C ASP A 599 9.20 4.90 40.62
N ASN A 600 9.89 6.03 40.74
CA ASN A 600 11.17 6.32 40.09
C ASN A 600 11.13 6.45 38.56
N ALA A 601 9.95 6.38 37.93
CA ALA A 601 9.78 6.67 36.52
C ALA A 601 10.13 8.13 36.21
N LYS A 602 10.53 8.40 34.97
CA LYS A 602 10.83 9.77 34.52
C LYS A 602 9.72 10.28 33.61
N ALA A 603 9.61 11.60 33.50
CA ALA A 603 8.85 12.21 32.43
C ALA A 603 9.68 13.23 31.65
N ALA A 604 9.19 13.63 30.49
CA ALA A 604 9.57 14.83 29.78
C ALA A 604 8.30 15.43 29.18
N ILE A 605 7.80 16.51 29.79
CA ILE A 605 6.50 17.09 29.43
C ILE A 605 6.72 18.55 29.03
N ILE A 606 6.31 18.91 27.82
CA ILE A 606 6.33 20.30 27.34
C ILE A 606 5.06 21.00 27.83
N LEU A 607 5.20 22.17 28.43
CA LEU A 607 4.10 22.98 28.97
C LEU A 607 4.33 24.48 28.69
N PRO A 608 3.27 25.32 28.74
CA PRO A 608 3.44 26.76 28.75
C PRO A 608 4.16 27.20 30.03
N SER A 609 5.01 28.23 29.94
CA SER A 609 5.78 28.77 31.08
C SER A 609 4.89 29.27 32.23
N SER A 610 3.61 29.54 31.96
CA SER A 610 2.59 29.91 32.94
C SER A 610 2.42 28.89 34.07
N ILE A 611 2.77 27.62 33.85
CA ILE A 611 2.73 26.58 34.88
C ILE A 611 3.62 26.92 36.09
N LEU A 612 4.69 27.70 35.87
CA LEU A 612 5.67 28.06 36.90
C LEU A 612 5.17 29.19 37.81
N ASN A 613 4.36 30.12 37.31
CA ASN A 613 4.09 31.38 38.00
C ASN A 613 2.61 31.72 38.20
N LYS A 614 1.69 31.17 37.39
CA LYS A 614 0.27 31.53 37.44
C LYS A 614 -0.38 31.00 38.74
N ASP A 615 -1.36 31.73 39.25
CA ASP A 615 -2.09 31.41 40.49
C ASP A 615 -3.31 30.49 40.24
N SER A 616 -4.16 30.33 41.26
CA SER A 616 -5.37 29.49 41.23
C SER A 616 -5.01 28.02 41.01
N ILE A 617 -5.68 27.33 40.07
CA ILE A 617 -5.47 25.90 39.79
C ILE A 617 -4.01 25.56 39.49
N TYR A 618 -3.24 26.47 38.89
CA TYR A 618 -1.81 26.28 38.61
C TYR A 618 -0.97 26.17 39.89
N LYS A 619 -1.37 26.84 40.98
CA LYS A 619 -0.74 26.69 42.29
C LYS A 619 -0.96 25.28 42.84
N SER A 620 -2.19 24.80 42.81
CA SER A 620 -2.52 23.41 43.21
C SER A 620 -1.78 22.39 42.36
N THR A 621 -1.62 22.65 41.05
CA THR A 621 -0.81 21.81 40.17
C THR A 621 0.65 21.77 40.60
N ARG A 622 1.27 22.92 40.94
CA ARG A 622 2.64 22.95 41.47
C ARG A 622 2.76 22.19 42.78
N GLU A 623 1.77 22.27 43.68
CA GLU A 623 1.75 21.50 44.92
C GLU A 623 1.73 19.99 44.64
N ILE A 624 0.88 19.52 43.73
CA ILE A 624 0.86 18.12 43.29
C ILE A 624 2.22 17.72 42.72
N LEU A 625 2.79 18.53 41.83
CA LEU A 625 4.07 18.21 41.20
C LEU A 625 5.20 18.13 42.24
N LEU A 626 5.34 19.11 43.13
CA LEU A 626 6.38 19.15 44.16
C LEU A 626 6.23 18.03 45.20
N GLN A 627 5.01 17.62 45.53
CA GLN A 627 4.76 16.51 46.44
C GLN A 627 5.12 15.15 45.83
N ASN A 628 4.90 14.97 44.52
CA ASN A 628 4.97 13.66 43.88
C ASN A 628 6.22 13.45 43.02
N PHE A 629 6.95 14.52 42.69
CA PHE A 629 8.12 14.44 41.80
C PHE A 629 9.34 15.17 42.36
N ASP A 630 10.52 14.65 42.02
CA ASP A 630 11.81 15.33 42.12
C ASP A 630 12.15 15.94 40.76
N PHE A 631 12.34 17.26 40.68
CA PHE A 631 12.69 17.93 39.43
C PHE A 631 14.19 17.84 39.17
N ILE A 632 14.58 17.18 38.08
CA ILE A 632 15.98 17.04 37.67
C ILE A 632 16.40 18.27 36.86
N ALA A 633 15.56 18.70 35.93
CA ALA A 633 15.80 19.83 35.05
C ALA A 633 14.50 20.54 34.69
N ILE A 634 14.60 21.86 34.48
CA ILE A 634 13.59 22.70 33.83
C ILE A 634 14.32 23.49 32.75
N VAL A 635 13.86 23.40 31.51
CA VAL A 635 14.47 24.07 30.37
C VAL A 635 13.43 24.95 29.72
N GLU A 636 13.76 26.24 29.57
CA GLU A 636 12.93 27.20 28.84
C GLU A 636 13.34 27.20 27.36
N LEU A 637 12.34 27.08 26.49
CA LEU A 637 12.50 27.12 25.04
C LEU A 637 12.21 28.53 24.52
N GLY A 638 12.92 28.92 23.47
CA GLY A 638 12.79 30.25 22.88
C GLY A 638 11.40 30.51 22.31
N ASN A 639 11.08 31.80 22.12
CA ASN A 639 9.89 32.24 21.39
C ASN A 639 9.82 31.57 20.01
N GLN A 640 8.60 31.23 19.56
CA GLN A 640 8.32 30.62 18.24
C GLN A 640 8.93 29.22 18.00
N THR A 641 9.34 28.52 19.06
CA THR A 641 9.83 27.13 18.94
C THR A 641 8.77 26.20 18.31
N PHE A 642 7.49 26.42 18.59
CA PHE A 642 6.37 25.62 18.09
C PHE A 642 5.57 26.35 17.00
N GLY A 643 6.28 27.00 16.07
CA GLY A 643 5.67 27.75 14.98
C GLY A 643 5.27 29.17 15.38
N ALA A 644 4.15 29.67 14.85
CA ALA A 644 3.74 31.06 15.02
C ALA A 644 3.25 31.45 16.42
N THR A 645 3.32 30.56 17.42
CA THR A 645 2.94 30.88 18.79
C THR A 645 3.96 31.77 19.48
N GLY A 646 3.50 32.88 20.07
CA GLY A 646 4.31 33.73 20.96
C GLY A 646 4.40 33.26 22.42
N THR A 647 3.93 32.04 22.73
CA THR A 647 3.95 31.52 24.11
C THR A 647 5.29 30.85 24.40
N ASN A 648 6.02 31.34 25.40
CA ASN A 648 7.18 30.63 25.93
C ASN A 648 6.76 29.28 26.49
N THR A 649 7.48 28.24 26.11
CA THR A 649 7.27 26.87 26.57
C THR A 649 8.46 26.44 27.40
N ILE A 650 8.20 25.55 28.34
CA ILE A 650 9.23 24.86 29.10
C ILE A 650 9.05 23.37 28.87
N TYR A 651 10.10 22.59 29.12
CA TYR A 651 9.92 21.20 29.49
C TYR A 651 10.65 20.91 30.79
N PHE A 652 10.12 19.97 31.56
CA PHE A 652 10.72 19.49 32.80
C PHE A 652 11.02 18.01 32.69
N ILE A 653 12.10 17.59 33.37
CA ILE A 653 12.45 16.18 33.56
C ILE A 653 12.20 15.85 35.04
N PRO A 654 10.97 15.47 35.42
CA PRO A 654 10.68 15.03 36.77
C PRO A 654 10.97 13.54 36.93
N LYS A 655 11.31 13.13 38.14
CA LYS A 655 11.35 11.73 38.57
C LYS A 655 10.26 11.51 39.61
N GLN A 656 9.38 10.54 39.37
CA GLN A 656 8.32 10.18 40.31
C GLN A 656 8.95 9.71 41.62
N LYS A 657 8.56 10.33 42.74
CA LYS A 657 8.97 9.93 44.08
C LYS A 657 8.41 8.56 44.40
N ARG A 658 9.12 7.80 45.24
CA ARG A 658 8.56 6.54 45.77
C ARG A 658 7.36 6.86 46.63
N ASN A 659 6.23 6.23 46.32
CA ASN A 659 5.09 6.28 47.23
C ASN A 659 5.47 5.51 48.49
N HIS A 660 5.88 6.22 49.54
CA HIS A 660 5.88 5.67 50.89
C HIS A 660 4.42 5.43 51.27
N LYS A 661 3.84 4.29 50.84
CA LYS A 661 2.67 3.77 51.54
C LYS A 661 3.10 3.64 52.99
N ALA A 662 2.53 4.48 53.85
CA ALA A 662 2.63 4.27 55.27
C ALA A 662 2.12 2.84 55.51
N THR A 663 3.02 1.94 55.85
CA THR A 663 2.68 0.67 56.49
C THR A 663 1.77 1.01 57.66
N ARG A 664 0.47 0.74 57.49
CA ARG A 664 -0.50 0.63 58.56
C ARG A 664 -1.07 -0.77 58.51
#